data_AF-M2C1J9-F1
#
_entry.id   AF-M2C1J9-F1
#
_cell.length_a   1.000
_cell.length_b   1.000
_cell.length_c   1.000
_cell.angle_alpha   90.00
_cell.angle_beta   90.00
_cell.angle_gamma   90.00
#
_symmetry.space_group_name_H-M   'P 1'
#
loop_
_entity.id
_entity.type
_entity.pdbx_description
1 polymer ?
#
loop_
_entity_poly.entity_id
_entity_poly.type
_entity_poly.pdbx_seq_one_letter_code
_entity_poly.pdbx_strand_id
1 'polypeptide(L)'
;MTKFKTKHKAHALKKTGAAALIIAATLTLALVFTACPNNAGGNKPEPTPPPVQTYKVELDHTIGGNVAVTPALPENGMVAENAVLTFTATPLQGYDLEKWELDGTEVNGTKPTYTLKVTANAQVKVFFKRNSEPLSMHSVTITPPQHGRVRSMPEIPSDNQVPEGSTIILTAVPDEGYAVDTWSVTPEGDLAAGGNAGNSTATLRVSNDVTVTVTFKQVLCKIDFGVDGGHGTLTAMVGSTEITSGDTVEHGKTVVFTAEPAGSSCEVEQWTNNGTPIAAAGTNTTYNHTVTAAANIKVKFKYTGPALTVDTTELTGTAGHDFEYRFVTAGSGNYDAHSENASILRVAKTTDLNSQGKIGIRCVQAGATRIKITDKVSGQTAFSGLITVQADVNYFAEGGVRYRITDKTEREVSVTAYTGPQTAVAYTETSLTIPKEVTHGGITYTVTSIEWVSSWGTTLQSVTVASDNAYLLAENGVIFNKDKTVLLGYLPGKPDAFYTVPSSVRKLGKDSFSNISALTAVTLPNGLKTIDWYVFYKCPNLAMLNLPSSLESIGDYSLSEIKVSSMVVPENMTVLKYCFLCDCPELTSVELPSTLTAIWRYSFSYDPKLKTVTCKAATPPVITAGTDVFEGTPIASATLRVPAGSKALYQAAEGWKDFGTIEEY
;
A
#
# COMPACT_ATOMS: atom_id res chain seq x y z
N MET A 1 -33.53 10.67 -33.54
CA MET A 1 -33.35 9.20 -33.55
C MET A 1 -32.82 8.81 -32.17
N THR A 2 -33.71 8.63 -31.18
CA THR A 2 -34.27 7.36 -30.63
C THR A 2 -33.59 7.09 -29.26
N LYS A 3 -34.03 7.71 -28.14
CA LYS A 3 -35.06 7.28 -27.12
C LYS A 3 -34.74 5.90 -26.49
N PHE A 4 -34.65 5.72 -25.17
CA PHE A 4 -35.68 5.83 -24.10
C PHE A 4 -35.02 6.11 -22.71
N LYS A 5 -35.45 7.03 -21.83
CA LYS A 5 -36.63 7.12 -20.91
C LYS A 5 -36.72 5.92 -19.92
N THR A 6 -36.90 6.05 -18.58
CA THR A 6 -37.82 6.95 -17.84
C THR A 6 -37.54 7.08 -16.31
N LYS A 7 -37.88 8.29 -15.80
CA LYS A 7 -38.17 8.85 -14.45
C LYS A 7 -38.87 7.93 -13.41
N HIS A 8 -38.56 7.96 -12.10
CA HIS A 8 -38.86 8.92 -10.99
C HIS A 8 -40.22 8.73 -10.24
N LYS A 9 -40.10 8.44 -8.93
CA LYS A 9 -40.88 8.85 -7.72
C LYS A 9 -42.42 9.00 -7.76
N ALA A 10 -43.11 8.41 -6.77
CA ALA A 10 -43.65 9.08 -5.55
C ALA A 10 -44.98 8.48 -5.01
N HIS A 11 -45.12 8.50 -3.66
CA HIS A 11 -46.34 8.54 -2.81
C HIS A 11 -47.33 7.35 -2.86
N ALA A 12 -48.17 7.03 -1.87
CA ALA A 12 -48.30 7.17 -0.41
C ALA A 12 -49.72 6.62 -0.05
N LEU A 13 -49.98 6.31 1.23
CA LEU A 13 -51.29 5.96 1.85
C LEU A 13 -51.82 4.54 1.50
N LYS A 14 -52.54 3.77 2.33
CA LYS A 14 -53.29 4.02 3.58
C LYS A 14 -53.60 2.65 4.25
N LYS A 15 -53.78 2.68 5.58
CA LYS A 15 -54.29 1.59 6.45
C LYS A 15 -55.73 1.17 6.12
N THR A 16 -56.04 -0.12 6.31
CA THR A 16 -57.31 -0.75 6.80
C THR A 16 -56.98 -2.24 7.05
N GLY A 17 -57.29 -2.96 8.14
CA GLY A 17 -58.31 -2.83 9.16
C GLY A 17 -59.44 -3.86 8.93
N ALA A 18 -59.38 -5.03 9.60
CA ALA A 18 -60.46 -6.02 9.92
C ALA A 18 -59.85 -7.44 9.95
N ALA A 19 -59.77 -8.20 11.04
CA ALA A 19 -60.77 -8.71 11.99
C ALA A 19 -61.44 -10.03 11.55
N ALA A 20 -61.33 -11.01 12.46
CA ALA A 20 -62.26 -12.10 12.80
C ALA A 20 -62.05 -13.53 12.25
N LEU A 21 -61.86 -14.46 13.22
CA LEU A 21 -62.53 -15.76 13.42
C LEU A 21 -62.33 -16.89 12.36
N ILE A 22 -62.25 -18.20 12.65
CA ILE A 22 -62.16 -19.04 13.84
C ILE A 22 -61.92 -20.51 13.33
N ILE A 23 -61.28 -21.36 14.15
CA ILE A 23 -61.43 -22.84 14.27
C ILE A 23 -60.66 -23.84 13.35
N ALA A 24 -59.90 -24.68 14.08
CA ALA A 24 -59.60 -26.13 13.96
C ALA A 24 -58.55 -26.72 12.99
N ALA A 25 -57.48 -27.21 13.66
CA ALA A 25 -56.99 -28.60 13.69
C ALA A 25 -56.46 -29.27 12.39
N THR A 26 -55.19 -29.67 12.39
CA THR A 26 -54.72 -31.06 12.65
C THR A 26 -53.20 -31.19 12.44
N LEU A 27 -52.59 -32.17 13.13
CA LEU A 27 -51.19 -32.56 13.15
C LEU A 27 -50.64 -32.97 11.75
N THR A 28 -49.34 -32.79 11.49
CA THR A 28 -48.30 -33.86 11.51
C THR A 28 -47.02 -33.52 10.72
N LEU A 29 -45.89 -33.94 11.32
CA LEU A 29 -44.61 -34.39 10.76
C LEU A 29 -43.68 -33.49 9.91
N ALA A 30 -42.48 -33.32 10.49
CA ALA A 30 -41.13 -33.64 9.97
C ALA A 30 -40.66 -33.01 8.65
N LEU A 31 -39.45 -32.40 8.68
CA LEU A 31 -38.44 -32.64 7.66
C LEU A 31 -37.02 -32.22 8.06
N VAL A 32 -36.11 -33.10 7.66
CA VAL A 32 -34.65 -33.09 7.84
C VAL A 32 -33.97 -32.16 6.83
N PHE A 33 -32.82 -31.61 7.24
CA PHE A 33 -31.89 -30.77 6.49
C PHE A 33 -31.45 -31.30 5.12
N THR A 34 -31.23 -30.40 4.15
CA THR A 34 -30.12 -30.48 3.18
C THR A 34 -29.68 -29.07 2.72
N ALA A 35 -28.42 -28.96 2.33
CA ALA A 35 -27.58 -27.76 2.29
C ALA A 35 -27.70 -26.86 1.04
N CYS A 36 -27.38 -25.57 1.24
CA CYS A 36 -26.69 -24.53 0.43
C CYS A 36 -26.44 -24.74 -1.09
N PRO A 37 -26.46 -23.65 -1.94
CA PRO A 37 -25.45 -22.58 -1.79
C PRO A 37 -25.79 -21.12 -2.20
N ASN A 38 -24.93 -20.23 -1.66
CA ASN A 38 -24.45 -18.91 -2.12
C ASN A 38 -25.23 -17.60 -1.84
N ASN A 39 -24.69 -16.87 -0.84
CA ASN A 39 -24.35 -15.44 -0.77
C ASN A 39 -25.22 -14.38 -1.49
N ALA A 40 -25.91 -13.56 -0.70
CA ALA A 40 -25.79 -12.09 -0.72
C ALA A 40 -26.45 -11.50 0.55
N GLY A 41 -25.78 -10.54 1.17
CA GLY A 41 -25.99 -10.14 2.56
C GLY A 41 -27.26 -9.35 2.88
N GLY A 42 -27.56 -9.32 4.19
CA GLY A 42 -28.57 -8.49 4.81
C GLY A 42 -29.08 -9.10 6.11
N ASN A 43 -28.30 -9.01 7.19
CA ASN A 43 -28.77 -9.37 8.53
C ASN A 43 -29.91 -8.43 8.95
N LYS A 44 -31.15 -8.89 8.78
CA LYS A 44 -32.29 -8.42 9.56
C LYS A 44 -32.63 -9.56 10.54
N PRO A 45 -32.54 -9.35 11.87
CA PRO A 45 -32.91 -10.39 12.81
C PRO A 45 -34.39 -10.74 12.62
N GLU A 46 -34.69 -12.02 12.43
CA GLU A 46 -36.06 -12.52 12.55
C GLU A 46 -36.63 -12.15 13.93
N PRO A 47 -37.92 -11.84 14.06
CA PRO A 47 -38.52 -11.54 15.35
C PRO A 47 -38.50 -12.79 16.22
N THR A 48 -37.79 -12.73 17.33
CA THR A 48 -37.86 -13.72 18.41
C THR A 48 -39.30 -13.78 18.94
N PRO A 49 -39.91 -14.98 19.10
CA PRO A 49 -41.21 -15.11 19.74
C PRO A 49 -41.15 -14.55 21.18
N PRO A 50 -42.26 -14.01 21.73
CA PRO A 50 -42.26 -13.47 23.08
C PRO A 50 -41.90 -14.56 24.11
N PRO A 51 -41.17 -14.22 25.18
CA PRO A 51 -40.81 -15.17 26.22
C PRO A 51 -42.06 -15.73 26.89
N VAL A 52 -42.19 -17.06 26.91
CA VAL A 52 -43.25 -17.78 27.63
C VAL A 52 -42.91 -17.76 29.12
N GLN A 53 -43.82 -17.28 29.97
CA GLN A 53 -43.65 -17.31 31.42
C GLN A 53 -43.53 -18.77 31.89
N THR A 54 -42.54 -19.04 32.74
CA THR A 54 -42.26 -20.37 33.29
C THR A 54 -42.20 -20.32 34.82
N TYR A 55 -42.52 -21.43 35.47
CA TYR A 55 -42.45 -21.65 36.92
C TYR A 55 -41.64 -22.89 37.23
N LYS A 56 -40.97 -22.90 38.39
CA LYS A 56 -40.16 -24.03 38.83
C LYS A 56 -41.03 -25.07 39.52
N VAL A 57 -41.05 -26.30 38.99
CA VAL A 57 -41.71 -27.45 39.61
C VAL A 57 -40.64 -28.44 40.07
N GLU A 58 -40.65 -28.76 41.36
CA GLU A 58 -39.73 -29.71 41.99
C GLU A 58 -40.49 -30.98 42.39
N LEU A 59 -39.86 -32.14 42.16
CA LEU A 59 -40.34 -33.44 42.60
C LEU A 59 -39.36 -34.03 43.61
N ASP A 60 -39.87 -34.44 44.76
CA ASP A 60 -39.16 -35.17 45.81
C ASP A 60 -39.97 -36.43 46.17
N HIS A 61 -39.30 -37.49 46.61
CA HIS A 61 -39.96 -38.61 47.23
C HIS A 61 -39.05 -39.35 48.22
N THR A 62 -39.64 -40.09 49.15
CA THR A 62 -38.88 -40.99 50.02
C THR A 62 -38.53 -42.29 49.29
N ILE A 63 -37.58 -43.03 49.83
CA ILE A 63 -37.32 -44.40 49.40
C ILE A 63 -38.54 -45.28 49.68
N GLY A 64 -38.80 -46.25 48.79
CA GLY A 64 -39.93 -47.17 48.89
C GLY A 64 -40.87 -47.16 47.69
N GLY A 65 -40.65 -46.28 46.71
CA GLY A 65 -41.45 -46.22 45.50
C GLY A 65 -40.82 -45.33 44.44
N ASN A 66 -41.27 -45.48 43.20
CA ASN A 66 -40.84 -44.68 42.06
C ASN A 66 -41.95 -43.68 41.69
N VAL A 67 -41.60 -42.46 41.28
CA VAL A 67 -42.57 -41.45 40.85
C VAL A 67 -42.26 -41.01 39.41
N ALA A 68 -43.23 -41.17 38.51
CA ALA A 68 -43.13 -40.73 37.12
C ALA A 68 -43.97 -39.46 36.89
N VAL A 69 -43.54 -38.56 36.00
CA VAL A 69 -44.27 -37.34 35.63
C VAL A 69 -44.56 -37.33 34.14
N THR A 70 -45.82 -37.03 33.78
CA THR A 70 -46.28 -36.93 32.40
C THR A 70 -46.96 -35.57 32.17
N PRO A 71 -46.49 -34.76 31.19
CA PRO A 71 -45.24 -34.91 30.45
C PRO A 71 -44.01 -34.83 31.37
N ALA A 72 -42.87 -35.37 30.92
CA ALA A 72 -41.64 -35.39 31.71
C ALA A 72 -41.20 -33.97 32.13
N LEU A 73 -40.75 -33.84 33.37
CA LEU A 73 -40.19 -32.58 33.87
C LEU A 73 -38.88 -32.25 33.12
N PRO A 74 -38.72 -31.02 32.61
CA PRO A 74 -37.44 -30.56 32.07
C PRO A 74 -36.33 -30.63 33.13
N GLU A 75 -35.07 -30.83 32.74
CA GLU A 75 -33.94 -30.95 33.68
C GLU A 75 -33.80 -29.73 34.62
N ASN A 76 -34.14 -28.53 34.14
CA ASN A 76 -34.09 -27.31 34.95
C ASN A 76 -35.35 -27.09 35.81
N GLY A 77 -36.34 -27.97 35.74
CA GLY A 77 -37.62 -27.87 36.43
C GLY A 77 -38.52 -26.72 35.97
N MET A 78 -38.16 -25.99 34.92
CA MET A 78 -38.92 -24.82 34.45
C MET A 78 -40.03 -25.25 33.50
N VAL A 79 -41.27 -25.10 33.94
CA VAL A 79 -42.47 -25.54 33.23
C VAL A 79 -43.31 -24.32 32.86
N ALA A 80 -43.87 -24.30 31.65
CA ALA A 80 -44.70 -23.20 31.19
C ALA A 80 -45.94 -23.00 32.08
N GLU A 81 -46.31 -21.74 32.30
CA GLU A 81 -47.56 -21.39 32.99
C GLU A 81 -48.77 -22.08 32.33
N ASN A 82 -49.69 -22.58 33.17
CA ASN A 82 -50.87 -23.37 32.81
C ASN A 82 -50.61 -24.79 32.27
N ALA A 83 -49.36 -25.25 32.21
CA ALA A 83 -49.10 -26.65 31.92
C ALA A 83 -49.72 -27.56 32.99
N VAL A 84 -50.17 -28.76 32.58
CA VAL A 84 -50.75 -29.75 33.47
C VAL A 84 -49.78 -30.94 33.54
N LEU A 85 -49.31 -31.24 34.75
CA LEU A 85 -48.41 -32.34 35.05
C LEU A 85 -49.15 -33.41 35.84
N THR A 86 -49.01 -34.67 35.46
CA THR A 86 -49.55 -35.81 36.21
C THR A 86 -48.41 -36.63 36.79
N PHE A 87 -48.35 -36.67 38.11
CA PHE A 87 -47.41 -37.47 38.90
C PHE A 87 -48.05 -38.83 39.19
N THR A 88 -47.30 -39.91 39.01
CA THR A 88 -47.75 -41.29 39.23
C THR A 88 -46.78 -41.99 40.16
N ALA A 89 -47.23 -42.33 41.36
CA ALA A 89 -46.45 -43.06 42.35
C ALA A 89 -46.67 -44.57 42.21
N THR A 90 -45.59 -45.32 42.12
CA THR A 90 -45.55 -46.78 42.06
C THR A 90 -44.76 -47.31 43.26
N PRO A 91 -45.42 -47.76 44.34
CA PRO A 91 -44.73 -48.37 45.48
C PRO A 91 -43.93 -49.60 45.04
N LEU A 92 -42.74 -49.78 45.63
CA LEU A 92 -41.94 -50.99 45.47
C LEU A 92 -42.52 -52.11 46.36
N GLN A 93 -42.10 -53.36 46.09
CA GLN A 93 -42.40 -54.48 46.98
C GLN A 93 -41.92 -54.16 48.41
N GLY A 94 -42.73 -54.44 49.42
CA GLY A 94 -42.41 -54.04 50.80
C GLY A 94 -42.86 -52.63 51.20
N TYR A 95 -43.54 -51.88 50.32
CA TYR A 95 -43.98 -50.51 50.60
C TYR A 95 -45.40 -50.20 50.11
N ASP A 96 -46.08 -49.32 50.86
CA ASP A 96 -47.33 -48.69 50.46
C ASP A 96 -47.12 -47.18 50.26
N LEU A 97 -47.91 -46.57 49.38
CA LEU A 97 -48.00 -45.11 49.30
C LEU A 97 -48.62 -44.57 50.59
N GLU A 98 -47.91 -43.68 51.27
CA GLU A 98 -48.34 -43.09 52.54
C GLU A 98 -49.17 -41.82 52.30
N LYS A 99 -48.58 -40.83 51.61
CA LYS A 99 -49.21 -39.53 51.34
C LYS A 99 -48.47 -38.75 50.23
N TRP A 100 -49.10 -37.69 49.75
CA TRP A 100 -48.47 -36.65 48.93
C TRP A 100 -48.47 -35.33 49.68
N GLU A 101 -47.50 -34.47 49.41
CA GLU A 101 -47.48 -33.08 49.85
C GLU A 101 -47.27 -32.17 48.63
N LEU A 102 -48.02 -31.06 48.58
CA LEU A 102 -47.75 -29.92 47.71
C LEU A 102 -47.32 -28.76 48.59
N ASP A 103 -46.10 -28.26 48.41
CA ASP A 103 -45.52 -27.16 49.18
C ASP A 103 -45.66 -27.36 50.71
N GLY A 104 -45.43 -28.60 51.16
CA GLY A 104 -45.52 -29.01 52.57
C GLY A 104 -46.94 -29.24 53.10
N THR A 105 -47.97 -29.08 52.26
CA THR A 105 -49.37 -29.35 52.64
C THR A 105 -49.79 -30.71 52.09
N GLU A 106 -50.35 -31.57 52.94
CA GLU A 106 -50.82 -32.90 52.53
C GLU A 106 -51.94 -32.78 51.47
N VAL A 107 -51.76 -33.49 50.36
CA VAL A 107 -52.72 -33.56 49.24
C VAL A 107 -52.93 -35.01 48.84
N ASN A 108 -54.04 -35.28 48.14
CA ASN A 108 -54.27 -36.50 47.37
C ASN A 108 -54.27 -37.87 48.11
N GLY A 109 -54.00 -37.91 49.42
CA GLY A 109 -54.06 -39.11 50.26
C GLY A 109 -53.22 -40.27 49.71
N THR A 110 -53.80 -41.46 49.65
CA THR A 110 -53.13 -42.69 49.14
C THR A 110 -53.44 -42.99 47.67
N LYS A 111 -53.96 -42.02 46.90
CA LYS A 111 -54.24 -42.24 45.47
C LYS A 111 -52.92 -42.28 44.68
N PRO A 112 -52.77 -43.20 43.72
CA PRO A 112 -51.50 -43.40 43.01
C PRO A 112 -51.15 -42.27 42.03
N THR A 113 -52.10 -41.39 41.69
CA THR A 113 -51.87 -40.29 40.74
C THR A 113 -52.30 -38.94 41.29
N TYR A 114 -51.46 -37.92 41.09
CA TYR A 114 -51.73 -36.53 41.46
C TYR A 114 -51.54 -35.61 40.24
N THR A 115 -52.51 -34.74 39.96
CA THR A 115 -52.42 -33.79 38.83
C THR A 115 -52.25 -32.37 39.33
N LEU A 116 -51.18 -31.71 38.87
CA LEU A 116 -50.84 -30.33 39.18
C LEU A 116 -51.04 -29.45 37.94
N LYS A 117 -51.76 -28.34 38.09
CA LYS A 117 -51.77 -27.25 37.11
C LYS A 117 -50.78 -26.18 37.53
N VAL A 118 -49.75 -25.95 36.73
CA VAL A 118 -48.63 -25.05 37.04
C VAL A 118 -49.08 -23.59 36.95
N THR A 119 -49.21 -22.92 38.08
CA THR A 119 -49.60 -21.49 38.18
C THR A 119 -48.65 -20.68 39.07
N ALA A 120 -47.76 -21.36 39.79
CA ALA A 120 -46.69 -20.81 40.60
C ALA A 120 -45.58 -21.86 40.71
N ASN A 121 -44.47 -21.51 41.36
CA ASN A 121 -43.49 -22.52 41.75
C ASN A 121 -44.16 -23.53 42.70
N ALA A 122 -43.84 -24.81 42.55
CA ALA A 122 -44.50 -25.88 43.28
C ALA A 122 -43.50 -26.99 43.61
N GLN A 123 -43.56 -27.53 44.82
CA GLN A 123 -42.83 -28.71 45.25
C GLN A 123 -43.81 -29.84 45.56
N VAL A 124 -43.72 -30.93 44.79
CA VAL A 124 -44.49 -32.15 45.03
C VAL A 124 -43.60 -33.15 45.75
N LYS A 125 -43.99 -33.59 46.95
CA LYS A 125 -43.27 -34.60 47.72
C LYS A 125 -44.12 -35.85 47.93
N VAL A 126 -43.56 -37.03 47.71
CA VAL A 126 -44.27 -38.31 47.84
C VAL A 126 -43.65 -39.16 48.94
N PHE A 127 -44.47 -39.70 49.83
CA PHE A 127 -44.01 -40.51 50.95
C PHE A 127 -44.46 -41.95 50.77
N PHE A 128 -43.53 -42.88 50.98
CA PHE A 128 -43.77 -44.31 50.99
C PHE A 128 -43.47 -44.86 52.39
N LYS A 129 -44.35 -45.73 52.89
CA LYS A 129 -44.20 -46.39 54.18
C LYS A 129 -43.98 -47.88 53.98
N ARG A 130 -43.16 -48.49 54.84
CA ARG A 130 -42.86 -49.93 54.78
C ARG A 130 -44.11 -50.75 55.17
N ASN A 131 -44.42 -51.80 54.42
CA ASN A 131 -45.36 -52.85 54.79
C ASN A 131 -44.59 -54.11 55.22
N SER A 132 -45.25 -55.07 55.87
CA SER A 132 -44.57 -56.22 56.50
C SER A 132 -43.98 -57.26 55.54
N GLU A 133 -43.89 -56.96 54.23
CA GLU A 133 -43.31 -57.88 53.24
C GLU A 133 -41.76 -57.85 53.24
N PRO A 134 -41.11 -58.98 52.98
CA PRO A 134 -39.65 -59.03 52.80
C PRO A 134 -39.22 -58.32 51.50
N LEU A 135 -38.05 -57.68 51.52
CA LEU A 135 -37.53 -56.88 50.41
C LEU A 135 -36.01 -57.11 50.24
N SER A 136 -35.57 -57.14 48.98
CA SER A 136 -34.16 -57.25 48.57
C SER A 136 -33.51 -55.87 48.59
N MET A 137 -32.27 -55.78 49.10
CA MET A 137 -31.53 -54.52 49.28
C MET A 137 -30.17 -54.62 48.60
N HIS A 138 -29.75 -53.52 47.98
CA HIS A 138 -28.43 -53.36 47.37
C HIS A 138 -27.73 -52.10 47.86
N SER A 139 -26.41 -52.17 47.94
CA SER A 139 -25.57 -51.04 48.31
C SER A 139 -25.42 -50.05 47.14
N VAL A 140 -25.72 -48.77 47.37
CA VAL A 140 -25.47 -47.68 46.41
C VAL A 140 -24.41 -46.74 46.98
N THR A 141 -23.23 -46.71 46.36
CA THR A 141 -22.11 -45.87 46.79
C THR A 141 -21.81 -44.79 45.75
N ILE A 142 -21.67 -43.53 46.18
CA ILE A 142 -21.19 -42.43 45.33
C ILE A 142 -19.77 -42.09 45.75
N THR A 143 -18.81 -42.18 44.83
CA THR A 143 -17.44 -41.73 45.09
C THR A 143 -17.41 -40.21 45.20
N PRO A 144 -16.89 -39.62 46.31
CA PRO A 144 -16.79 -38.17 46.44
C PRO A 144 -15.95 -37.58 45.31
N PRO A 145 -16.50 -36.69 44.47
CA PRO A 145 -15.75 -36.14 43.36
C PRO A 145 -14.84 -34.98 43.82
N GLN A 146 -13.79 -34.71 43.06
CA GLN A 146 -13.02 -33.46 43.21
C GLN A 146 -13.60 -32.38 42.30
N HIS A 147 -13.65 -31.12 42.76
CA HIS A 147 -14.17 -29.97 42.01
C HIS A 147 -15.69 -29.98 41.76
N GLY A 148 -16.44 -30.56 42.69
CA GLY A 148 -17.90 -30.51 42.70
C GLY A 148 -18.52 -31.43 43.75
N ARG A 149 -19.82 -31.69 43.62
CA ARG A 149 -20.58 -32.62 44.47
C ARG A 149 -21.68 -33.33 43.68
N VAL A 150 -22.18 -34.45 44.19
CA VAL A 150 -23.35 -35.16 43.63
C VAL A 150 -24.47 -35.17 44.67
N ARG A 151 -25.70 -34.94 44.22
CA ARG A 151 -26.93 -35.07 45.01
C ARG A 151 -27.76 -36.22 44.47
N SER A 152 -28.47 -36.95 45.33
CA SER A 152 -29.41 -37.99 44.93
C SER A 152 -30.86 -37.62 45.26
N MET A 153 -31.79 -38.06 44.41
CA MET A 153 -33.22 -37.99 44.61
C MET A 153 -33.86 -39.34 44.21
N PRO A 154 -34.43 -40.12 45.12
CA PRO A 154 -34.56 -39.86 46.57
C PRO A 154 -33.20 -39.85 47.27
N GLU A 155 -33.12 -39.23 48.45
CA GLU A 155 -31.89 -39.22 49.26
C GLU A 155 -31.48 -40.65 49.63
N ILE A 156 -30.20 -41.00 49.41
CA ILE A 156 -29.70 -42.35 49.72
C ILE A 156 -29.56 -42.48 51.24
N PRO A 157 -29.98 -43.59 51.88
CA PRO A 157 -29.92 -43.71 53.33
C PRO A 157 -28.47 -43.77 53.81
N SER A 158 -28.24 -43.42 55.07
CA SER A 158 -26.90 -43.39 55.65
C SER A 158 -26.19 -44.76 55.72
N ASP A 159 -26.94 -45.86 55.63
CA ASP A 159 -26.39 -47.22 55.55
C ASP A 159 -26.14 -47.69 54.10
N ASN A 160 -26.38 -46.83 53.11
CA ASN A 160 -26.29 -47.05 51.67
C ASN A 160 -27.19 -48.17 51.12
N GLN A 161 -28.11 -48.71 51.91
CA GLN A 161 -28.97 -49.81 51.50
C GLN A 161 -30.22 -49.28 50.81
N VAL A 162 -30.42 -49.63 49.55
CA VAL A 162 -31.57 -49.20 48.74
C VAL A 162 -32.35 -50.43 48.25
N PRO A 163 -33.70 -50.44 48.30
CA PRO A 163 -34.50 -51.56 47.79
C PRO A 163 -34.29 -51.81 46.29
N GLU A 164 -34.22 -53.08 45.91
CA GLU A 164 -34.15 -53.50 44.51
C GLU A 164 -35.31 -52.91 43.69
N GLY A 165 -35.01 -52.44 42.47
CA GLY A 165 -35.97 -51.80 41.58
C GLY A 165 -36.17 -50.29 41.82
N SER A 166 -35.50 -49.70 42.82
CA SER A 166 -35.49 -48.25 43.03
C SER A 166 -34.86 -47.51 41.87
N THR A 167 -35.42 -46.35 41.52
CA THR A 167 -34.82 -45.40 40.58
C THR A 167 -34.31 -44.18 41.34
N ILE A 168 -33.03 -43.84 41.15
CA ILE A 168 -32.38 -42.69 41.80
C ILE A 168 -31.89 -41.72 40.72
N ILE A 169 -32.25 -40.45 40.81
CA ILE A 169 -31.70 -39.38 39.99
C ILE A 169 -30.50 -38.78 40.70
N LEU A 170 -29.33 -38.87 40.09
CA LEU A 170 -28.08 -38.26 40.51
C LEU A 170 -27.87 -36.94 39.78
N THR A 171 -27.58 -35.87 40.51
CA THR A 171 -27.31 -34.53 39.96
C THR A 171 -25.91 -34.09 40.37
N ALA A 172 -25.01 -33.95 39.39
CA ALA A 172 -23.67 -33.40 39.58
C ALA A 172 -23.72 -31.86 39.57
N VAL A 173 -23.10 -31.25 40.57
CA VAL A 173 -22.96 -29.80 40.74
C VAL A 173 -21.46 -29.48 40.71
N PRO A 174 -20.92 -28.98 39.58
CA PRO A 174 -19.54 -28.54 39.49
C PRO A 174 -19.25 -27.35 40.41
N ASP A 175 -18.00 -27.22 40.86
CA ASP A 175 -17.48 -25.99 41.43
C ASP A 175 -17.30 -24.91 40.36
N GLU A 176 -17.17 -23.64 40.76
CA GLU A 176 -16.98 -22.53 39.82
C GLU A 176 -15.73 -22.73 38.94
N GLY A 177 -15.88 -22.56 37.62
CA GLY A 177 -14.81 -22.78 36.65
C GLY A 177 -14.62 -24.24 36.22
N TYR A 178 -15.48 -25.17 36.67
CA TYR A 178 -15.50 -26.56 36.25
C TYR A 178 -16.82 -26.95 35.59
N ALA A 179 -16.78 -27.96 34.74
CA ALA A 179 -17.93 -28.59 34.09
C ALA A 179 -17.88 -30.10 34.29
N VAL A 180 -19.03 -30.78 34.26
CA VAL A 180 -19.07 -32.25 34.32
C VAL A 180 -18.27 -32.81 33.14
N ASP A 181 -17.35 -33.72 33.44
CA ASP A 181 -16.53 -34.37 32.42
C ASP A 181 -17.08 -35.74 32.08
N THR A 182 -17.09 -36.68 33.03
CA THR A 182 -17.59 -38.04 32.79
C THR A 182 -18.36 -38.61 33.98
N TRP A 183 -19.26 -39.56 33.69
CA TRP A 183 -19.92 -40.43 34.66
C TRP A 183 -19.46 -41.87 34.43
N SER A 184 -19.29 -42.66 35.48
CA SER A 184 -19.05 -44.11 35.39
C SER A 184 -19.77 -44.86 36.51
N VAL A 185 -20.20 -46.10 36.20
CA VAL A 185 -20.96 -46.97 37.10
C VAL A 185 -20.37 -48.39 37.07
N THR A 186 -20.23 -49.02 38.24
CA THR A 186 -19.66 -50.37 38.38
C THR A 186 -20.56 -51.24 39.29
N PRO A 187 -20.99 -52.44 38.83
CA PRO A 187 -20.79 -53.01 37.49
C PRO A 187 -21.52 -52.20 36.40
N GLU A 188 -21.03 -52.27 35.16
CA GLU A 188 -21.60 -51.52 34.03
C GLU A 188 -23.02 -52.02 33.70
N GLY A 189 -23.97 -51.11 33.44
CA GLY A 189 -25.31 -51.44 32.96
C GLY A 189 -26.50 -50.85 33.73
N ASP A 190 -26.27 -50.23 34.90
CA ASP A 190 -27.34 -49.75 35.78
C ASP A 190 -27.78 -48.28 35.57
N LEU A 191 -27.15 -47.53 34.64
CA LEU A 191 -27.64 -46.21 34.24
C LEU A 191 -28.79 -46.35 33.22
N ALA A 192 -30.00 -46.00 33.65
CA ALA A 192 -31.22 -46.12 32.85
C ALA A 192 -31.44 -44.93 31.90
N ALA A 193 -30.92 -43.74 32.22
CA ALA A 193 -30.99 -42.53 31.39
C ALA A 193 -29.95 -41.50 31.86
N GLY A 194 -29.49 -40.60 30.98
CA GLY A 194 -28.47 -39.61 31.33
C GLY A 194 -27.08 -40.23 31.54
N GLY A 195 -26.16 -39.51 32.19
CA GLY A 195 -24.80 -40.02 32.45
C GLY A 195 -23.84 -40.01 31.24
N ASN A 196 -24.14 -39.26 30.18
CA ASN A 196 -23.17 -38.98 29.12
C ASN A 196 -22.16 -37.92 29.59
N ALA A 197 -20.98 -37.89 28.95
CA ALA A 197 -19.99 -36.85 29.18
C ALA A 197 -20.61 -35.45 29.01
N GLY A 198 -20.46 -34.58 30.02
CA GLY A 198 -21.05 -33.23 30.04
C GLY A 198 -22.46 -33.10 30.62
N ASN A 199 -23.21 -34.18 30.84
CA ASN A 199 -24.55 -34.08 31.44
C ASN A 199 -24.49 -33.84 32.95
N SER A 200 -25.33 -32.93 33.46
CA SER A 200 -25.42 -32.67 34.90
C SER A 200 -26.28 -33.69 35.66
N THR A 201 -27.02 -34.56 34.98
CA THR A 201 -27.88 -35.57 35.59
C THR A 201 -27.67 -36.99 35.04
N ALA A 202 -27.90 -37.99 35.89
CA ALA A 202 -27.91 -39.41 35.54
C ALA A 202 -28.97 -40.16 36.36
N THR A 203 -29.72 -41.06 35.75
CA THR A 203 -30.74 -41.90 36.39
C THR A 203 -30.19 -43.32 36.59
N LEU A 204 -30.05 -43.73 37.84
CA LEU A 204 -29.61 -45.04 38.28
C LEU A 204 -30.82 -45.92 38.57
N ARG A 205 -30.85 -47.15 38.04
CA ARG A 205 -31.81 -48.18 38.42
C ARG A 205 -31.10 -49.24 39.24
N VAL A 206 -31.50 -49.42 40.50
CA VAL A 206 -30.83 -50.32 41.44
C VAL A 206 -31.26 -51.76 41.15
N SER A 207 -30.32 -52.57 40.65
CA SER A 207 -30.53 -54.00 40.39
C SER A 207 -29.46 -54.90 41.02
N ASN A 208 -28.32 -54.32 41.41
CA ASN A 208 -27.18 -54.95 42.08
C ASN A 208 -26.48 -53.92 42.98
N ASP A 209 -25.48 -54.36 43.75
CA ASP A 209 -24.57 -53.45 44.45
C ASP A 209 -23.80 -52.60 43.43
N VAL A 210 -23.83 -51.27 43.61
CA VAL A 210 -23.38 -50.31 42.60
C VAL A 210 -22.54 -49.18 43.18
N THR A 211 -21.46 -48.83 42.47
CA THR A 211 -20.65 -47.63 42.73
C THR A 211 -20.74 -46.66 41.57
N VAL A 212 -21.01 -45.37 41.84
CA VAL A 212 -21.08 -44.29 40.84
C VAL A 212 -19.95 -43.28 41.06
N THR A 213 -19.23 -42.95 39.99
CA THR A 213 -18.17 -41.92 39.99
C THR A 213 -18.50 -40.81 39.00
N VAL A 214 -18.21 -39.56 39.37
CA VAL A 214 -18.31 -38.38 38.50
C VAL A 214 -16.98 -37.63 38.50
N THR A 215 -16.50 -37.22 37.33
CA THR A 215 -15.34 -36.35 37.20
C THR A 215 -15.74 -35.00 36.63
N PHE A 216 -14.97 -33.96 36.96
CA PHE A 216 -15.15 -32.61 36.46
C PHE A 216 -13.89 -32.13 35.73
N LYS A 217 -14.05 -31.31 34.69
CA LYS A 217 -12.96 -30.69 33.93
C LYS A 217 -13.01 -29.18 34.03
N GLN A 218 -11.85 -28.55 33.93
CA GLN A 218 -11.72 -27.10 34.00
C GLN A 218 -12.21 -26.44 32.70
N VAL A 219 -12.90 -25.31 32.83
CA VAL A 219 -13.40 -24.52 31.69
C VAL A 219 -12.27 -23.67 31.13
N LEU A 220 -12.06 -23.76 29.82
CA LEU A 220 -11.06 -22.98 29.07
C LEU A 220 -11.76 -21.93 28.20
N CYS A 221 -11.25 -20.70 28.22
CA CYS A 221 -11.77 -19.57 27.43
C CYS A 221 -10.71 -19.08 26.45
N LYS A 222 -11.10 -18.81 25.21
CA LYS A 222 -10.21 -18.26 24.17
C LYS A 222 -9.95 -16.76 24.41
N ILE A 223 -8.69 -16.35 24.35
CA ILE A 223 -8.26 -14.96 24.50
C ILE A 223 -7.57 -14.49 23.23
N ASP A 224 -8.22 -13.57 22.52
CA ASP A 224 -7.63 -12.85 21.38
C ASP A 224 -7.17 -11.46 21.84
N PHE A 225 -6.10 -10.93 21.25
CA PHE A 225 -5.66 -9.56 21.53
C PHE A 225 -4.80 -8.95 20.43
N GLY A 226 -4.71 -7.62 20.41
CA GLY A 226 -3.85 -6.91 19.46
C GLY A 226 -3.90 -5.38 19.58
N VAL A 227 -3.15 -4.70 18.73
CA VAL A 227 -3.15 -3.24 18.64
C VAL A 227 -4.13 -2.79 17.57
N ASP A 228 -4.95 -1.78 17.87
CA ASP A 228 -5.84 -1.13 16.90
C ASP A 228 -5.15 0.12 16.34
N GLY A 229 -4.45 -0.03 15.22
CA GLY A 229 -3.63 1.02 14.59
C GLY A 229 -2.13 0.82 14.76
N GLY A 230 -1.36 1.91 14.57
CA GLY A 230 0.10 1.93 14.79
C GLY A 230 0.50 2.48 16.16
N HIS A 231 1.79 2.75 16.35
CA HIS A 231 2.35 3.52 17.48
C HIS A 231 2.50 2.80 18.83
N GLY A 232 2.51 1.47 18.86
CA GLY A 232 2.93 0.70 20.03
C GLY A 232 2.82 -0.81 19.83
N THR A 233 3.17 -1.58 20.86
CA THR A 233 3.05 -3.05 20.92
C THR A 233 2.17 -3.47 22.10
N LEU A 234 1.69 -4.71 22.07
CA LEU A 234 0.87 -5.30 23.13
C LEU A 234 1.36 -6.73 23.43
N THR A 235 1.66 -7.01 24.70
CA THR A 235 2.01 -8.35 25.20
C THR A 235 1.01 -8.79 26.28
N ALA A 236 0.92 -10.11 26.52
CA ALA A 236 -0.01 -10.68 27.48
C ALA A 236 0.63 -11.81 28.29
N MET A 237 0.43 -11.82 29.61
CA MET A 237 0.97 -12.84 30.52
C MET A 237 -0.10 -13.43 31.43
N VAL A 238 -0.01 -14.74 31.70
CA VAL A 238 -0.77 -15.44 32.73
C VAL A 238 0.23 -15.94 33.79
N GLY A 239 0.20 -15.33 34.97
CA GLY A 239 1.25 -15.55 35.97
C GLY A 239 2.62 -15.07 35.45
N SER A 240 3.57 -15.98 35.26
CA SER A 240 4.90 -15.70 34.71
C SER A 240 5.09 -16.18 33.26
N THR A 241 4.02 -16.66 32.62
CA THR A 241 4.08 -17.25 31.28
C THR A 241 3.44 -16.30 30.27
N GLU A 242 4.16 -15.96 29.21
CA GLU A 242 3.63 -15.20 28.08
C GLU A 242 2.69 -16.06 27.23
N ILE A 243 1.56 -15.47 26.80
CA ILE A 243 0.58 -16.12 25.92
C ILE A 243 0.50 -15.37 24.59
N THR A 244 0.03 -16.05 23.56
CA THR A 244 -0.20 -15.50 22.22
C THR A 244 -1.69 -15.33 21.94
N SER A 245 -2.03 -14.40 21.04
CA SER A 245 -3.42 -14.17 20.67
C SER A 245 -4.01 -15.41 20.03
N GLY A 246 -5.12 -15.90 20.60
CA GLY A 246 -5.80 -17.12 20.18
C GLY A 246 -5.66 -18.27 21.19
N ASP A 247 -4.78 -18.14 22.18
CA ASP A 247 -4.59 -19.16 23.21
C ASP A 247 -5.82 -19.29 24.13
N THR A 248 -5.98 -20.48 24.72
CA THR A 248 -7.03 -20.75 25.71
C THR A 248 -6.49 -20.66 27.12
N VAL A 249 -7.20 -19.93 27.98
CA VAL A 249 -6.85 -19.70 29.39
C VAL A 249 -7.93 -20.25 30.29
N GLU A 250 -7.54 -20.85 31.41
CA GLU A 250 -8.44 -21.35 32.44
C GLU A 250 -9.35 -20.25 33.00
N HIS A 251 -10.63 -20.58 33.18
CA HIS A 251 -11.60 -19.72 33.86
C HIS A 251 -11.09 -19.32 35.26
N GLY A 252 -11.25 -18.05 35.61
CA GLY A 252 -10.82 -17.46 36.88
C GLY A 252 -9.37 -16.99 36.92
N LYS A 253 -8.52 -17.37 35.94
CA LYS A 253 -7.16 -16.80 35.85
C LYS A 253 -7.21 -15.34 35.42
N THR A 254 -6.15 -14.61 35.75
CA THR A 254 -5.96 -13.22 35.31
C THR A 254 -4.89 -13.17 34.23
N VAL A 255 -5.23 -12.57 33.09
CA VAL A 255 -4.30 -12.19 32.03
C VAL A 255 -3.88 -10.75 32.24
N VAL A 256 -2.58 -10.48 32.32
CA VAL A 256 -1.99 -9.14 32.43
C VAL A 256 -1.54 -8.69 31.04
N PHE A 257 -2.20 -7.68 30.50
CA PHE A 257 -1.85 -7.05 29.24
C PHE A 257 -0.93 -5.86 29.47
N THR A 258 0.15 -5.75 28.68
CA THR A 258 1.10 -4.63 28.75
C THR A 258 1.24 -3.98 27.37
N ALA A 259 0.86 -2.71 27.29
CA ALA A 259 0.97 -1.86 26.12
C ALA A 259 2.25 -1.00 26.21
N GLU A 260 3.09 -1.06 25.18
CA GLU A 260 4.32 -0.29 25.09
C GLU A 260 4.20 0.74 23.95
N PRO A 261 4.07 2.05 24.25
CA PRO A 261 4.04 3.09 23.23
C PRO A 261 5.35 3.17 22.45
N ALA A 262 5.27 3.48 21.15
CA ALA A 262 6.42 3.58 20.25
C ALA A 262 7.24 4.88 20.45
N GLY A 263 7.80 5.04 21.64
CA GLY A 263 8.59 6.21 22.05
C GLY A 263 7.83 7.22 22.89
N SER A 264 8.53 8.28 23.34
CA SER A 264 8.04 9.25 24.33
C SER A 264 6.92 10.19 23.84
N SER A 265 6.61 10.17 22.54
CA SER A 265 5.59 11.03 21.92
C SER A 265 4.28 10.30 21.64
N CYS A 266 4.08 9.12 22.23
CA CYS A 266 2.89 8.30 22.07
C CYS A 266 2.38 7.89 23.46
N GLU A 267 1.06 7.88 23.65
CA GLU A 267 0.44 7.37 24.88
C GLU A 267 -0.79 6.51 24.55
N VAL A 268 -1.22 5.68 25.50
CA VAL A 268 -2.42 4.86 25.35
C VAL A 268 -3.64 5.77 25.29
N GLU A 269 -4.44 5.61 24.25
CA GLU A 269 -5.71 6.32 24.07
C GLU A 269 -6.85 5.56 24.75
N GLN A 270 -6.97 4.25 24.47
CA GLN A 270 -8.13 3.48 24.90
C GLN A 270 -7.91 1.96 24.80
N TRP A 271 -8.51 1.21 25.73
CA TRP A 271 -8.65 -0.24 25.67
C TRP A 271 -10.09 -0.67 25.31
N THR A 272 -10.22 -1.79 24.60
CA THR A 272 -11.53 -2.40 24.26
C THR A 272 -11.54 -3.90 24.50
N ASN A 273 -12.70 -4.46 24.87
CA ASN A 273 -12.97 -5.89 24.90
C ASN A 273 -14.15 -6.19 23.97
N ASN A 274 -13.96 -7.05 22.97
CA ASN A 274 -15.00 -7.38 21.97
C ASN A 274 -15.58 -6.12 21.30
N GLY A 275 -14.72 -5.11 21.07
CA GLY A 275 -15.11 -3.82 20.48
C GLY A 275 -15.76 -2.83 21.44
N THR A 276 -16.02 -3.22 22.70
CA THR A 276 -16.62 -2.33 23.71
C THR A 276 -15.53 -1.67 24.56
N PRO A 277 -15.57 -0.35 24.81
CA PRO A 277 -14.59 0.36 25.65
C PRO A 277 -14.48 -0.21 27.07
N ILE A 278 -13.25 -0.39 27.56
CA ILE A 278 -12.98 -0.80 28.94
C ILE A 278 -12.70 0.45 29.78
N ALA A 279 -13.75 1.04 30.36
CA ALA A 279 -13.63 2.29 31.13
C ALA A 279 -12.61 2.22 32.27
N ALA A 280 -12.49 1.06 32.93
CA ALA A 280 -11.57 0.84 34.04
C ALA A 280 -10.07 0.85 33.64
N ALA A 281 -9.75 0.59 32.37
CA ALA A 281 -8.37 0.55 31.89
C ALA A 281 -7.84 1.96 31.53
N GLY A 282 -8.72 2.87 31.11
CA GLY A 282 -8.37 4.26 30.78
C GLY A 282 -7.21 4.36 29.79
N THR A 283 -6.20 5.16 30.16
CA THR A 283 -4.96 5.40 29.41
C THR A 283 -3.75 4.69 30.03
N ASN A 284 -3.98 3.69 30.89
CA ASN A 284 -2.88 2.95 31.52
C ASN A 284 -2.15 2.07 30.50
N THR A 285 -0.86 1.87 30.70
CA THR A 285 -0.04 0.94 29.91
C THR A 285 -0.27 -0.51 30.31
N THR A 286 -0.99 -0.79 31.39
CA THR A 286 -1.32 -2.15 31.82
C THR A 286 -2.82 -2.33 32.06
N TYR A 287 -3.32 -3.52 31.74
CA TYR A 287 -4.71 -3.92 32.00
C TYR A 287 -4.79 -5.38 32.45
N ASN A 288 -5.43 -5.61 33.60
CA ASN A 288 -5.65 -6.95 34.15
C ASN A 288 -7.04 -7.44 33.79
N HIS A 289 -7.12 -8.58 33.10
CA HIS A 289 -8.37 -9.20 32.68
C HIS A 289 -8.59 -10.54 33.39
N THR A 290 -9.63 -10.63 34.23
CA THR A 290 -10.07 -11.91 34.79
C THR A 290 -10.90 -12.66 33.76
N VAL A 291 -10.49 -13.90 33.47
CA VAL A 291 -11.09 -14.74 32.43
C VAL A 291 -12.38 -15.37 32.94
N THR A 292 -13.51 -14.83 32.52
CA THR A 292 -14.85 -15.40 32.83
C THR A 292 -15.58 -15.89 31.57
N ALA A 293 -15.13 -15.46 30.39
CA ALA A 293 -15.63 -15.87 29.08
C ALA A 293 -14.54 -15.58 28.01
N ALA A 294 -14.81 -15.94 26.76
CA ALA A 294 -13.94 -15.56 25.64
C ALA A 294 -13.86 -14.03 25.48
N ALA A 295 -12.66 -13.52 25.21
CA ALA A 295 -12.39 -12.08 25.16
C ALA A 295 -11.50 -11.71 23.96
N ASN A 296 -11.68 -10.50 23.43
CA ASN A 296 -10.84 -9.90 22.40
C ASN A 296 -10.36 -8.53 22.86
N ILE A 297 -9.16 -8.47 23.44
CA ILE A 297 -8.60 -7.28 24.08
C ILE A 297 -7.76 -6.48 23.07
N LYS A 298 -8.16 -5.24 22.80
CA LYS A 298 -7.36 -4.33 21.96
C LYS A 298 -6.96 -3.06 22.67
N VAL A 299 -5.80 -2.54 22.32
CA VAL A 299 -5.31 -1.23 22.75
C VAL A 299 -5.11 -0.29 21.56
N LYS A 300 -5.49 0.97 21.73
CA LYS A 300 -5.28 2.06 20.76
C LYS A 300 -4.34 3.10 21.35
N PHE A 301 -3.45 3.66 20.54
CA PHE A 301 -2.49 4.69 20.92
C PHE A 301 -2.80 6.02 20.22
N LYS A 302 -2.42 7.14 20.85
CA LYS A 302 -2.44 8.48 20.26
C LYS A 302 -1.07 9.17 20.37
N TYR A 303 -0.77 10.04 19.41
CA TYR A 303 0.45 10.86 19.39
C TYR A 303 0.26 12.14 20.21
N THR A 304 1.26 12.50 21.02
CA THR A 304 1.25 13.65 21.95
C THR A 304 2.46 14.57 21.80
N GLY A 305 3.28 14.39 20.76
CA GLY A 305 4.43 15.27 20.50
C GLY A 305 4.01 16.70 20.13
N PRO A 306 4.95 17.67 20.23
CA PRO A 306 4.67 19.08 19.95
C PRO A 306 4.14 19.29 18.53
N ALA A 307 3.24 20.28 18.38
CA ALA A 307 2.76 20.71 17.07
C ALA A 307 3.94 21.13 16.19
N LEU A 308 3.97 20.59 14.96
CA LEU A 308 5.03 20.83 13.98
C LEU A 308 5.20 22.34 13.75
N THR A 309 6.40 22.85 13.99
CA THR A 309 6.74 24.25 13.71
C THR A 309 7.45 24.32 12.37
N VAL A 310 6.75 24.86 11.38
CA VAL A 310 7.30 25.14 10.06
C VAL A 310 7.81 26.57 10.04
N ASP A 311 8.97 26.79 9.42
CA ASP A 311 9.45 28.13 9.09
C ASP A 311 8.50 28.77 8.06
N THR A 312 7.51 29.53 8.51
CA THR A 312 6.49 30.12 7.64
C THR A 312 6.96 31.35 6.87
N THR A 313 8.27 31.53 6.65
CA THR A 313 8.75 32.54 5.70
C THR A 313 8.05 32.35 4.36
N GLU A 314 7.55 33.44 3.78
CA GLU A 314 6.81 33.40 2.51
C GLU A 314 7.64 32.67 1.45
N LEU A 315 7.15 31.50 1.04
CA LEU A 315 7.75 30.74 -0.04
C LEU A 315 7.38 31.41 -1.36
N THR A 316 8.19 32.39 -1.75
CA THR A 316 8.15 32.99 -3.08
C THR A 316 9.31 32.46 -3.90
N GLY A 317 9.01 31.79 -5.02
CA GLY A 317 10.00 31.35 -5.98
C GLY A 317 9.79 32.02 -7.33
N THR A 318 10.81 32.03 -8.19
CA THR A 318 10.69 32.54 -9.57
C THR A 318 10.60 31.36 -10.53
N ALA A 319 9.70 31.43 -11.52
CA ALA A 319 9.51 30.36 -12.50
C ALA A 319 10.86 29.96 -13.15
N GLY A 320 11.06 28.66 -13.32
CA GLY A 320 12.28 28.05 -13.84
C GLY A 320 13.51 28.08 -12.93
N HIS A 321 13.37 28.53 -11.67
CA HIS A 321 14.42 28.43 -10.65
C HIS A 321 14.13 27.30 -9.64
N ASP A 322 15.21 26.72 -9.13
CA ASP A 322 15.18 25.73 -8.07
C ASP A 322 15.69 26.35 -6.76
N PHE A 323 15.09 25.97 -5.64
CA PHE A 323 15.59 26.35 -4.31
C PHE A 323 15.43 25.20 -3.31
N GLU A 324 16.26 25.20 -2.28
CA GLU A 324 16.11 24.27 -1.17
C GLU A 324 15.35 24.95 -0.04
N TYR A 325 14.26 24.31 0.40
CA TYR A 325 13.53 24.72 1.58
C TYR A 325 13.90 23.82 2.75
N ARG A 326 14.21 24.43 3.89
CA ARG A 326 14.59 23.69 5.10
C ARG A 326 13.33 23.32 5.88
N PHE A 327 13.20 22.03 6.14
CA PHE A 327 12.12 21.47 6.93
C PHE A 327 12.67 21.00 8.27
N VAL A 328 12.14 21.53 9.37
CA VAL A 328 12.52 21.12 10.73
C VAL A 328 11.35 20.35 11.32
N THR A 329 11.58 19.08 11.68
CA THR A 329 10.59 18.26 12.37
C THR A 329 11.04 18.01 13.79
N ALA A 330 10.10 17.97 14.72
CA ALA A 330 10.38 17.67 16.13
C ALA A 330 10.35 16.16 16.43
N GLY A 331 10.36 15.27 15.43
CA GLY A 331 10.12 13.84 15.64
C GLY A 331 10.67 12.90 14.57
N SER A 332 10.77 11.62 14.93
CA SER A 332 11.33 10.51 14.14
C SER A 332 10.38 9.96 13.06
N GLY A 333 9.39 10.75 12.61
CA GLY A 333 8.42 10.31 11.60
C GLY A 333 9.07 10.06 10.23
N ASN A 334 8.43 9.25 9.38
CA ASN A 334 8.88 8.98 8.01
C ASN A 334 8.01 9.81 7.05
N TYR A 335 8.51 10.95 6.57
CA TYR A 335 7.70 11.90 5.83
C TYR A 335 7.91 11.82 4.31
N ASP A 336 6.88 12.25 3.57
CA ASP A 336 6.93 12.53 2.14
C ASP A 336 6.46 13.96 1.86
N ALA A 337 6.99 14.59 0.81
CA ALA A 337 6.57 15.92 0.39
C ALA A 337 6.11 15.90 -1.07
N HIS A 338 4.95 16.48 -1.35
CA HIS A 338 4.41 16.59 -2.69
C HIS A 338 3.69 17.92 -2.91
N SER A 339 3.68 18.39 -4.15
CA SER A 339 2.91 19.56 -4.58
C SER A 339 1.49 19.16 -5.01
N GLU A 340 0.48 19.97 -4.71
CA GLU A 340 -0.88 19.76 -5.23
C GLU A 340 -0.99 19.94 -6.75
N ASN A 341 -0.18 20.85 -7.31
CA ASN A 341 -0.12 21.11 -8.74
C ASN A 341 1.33 21.14 -9.24
N ALA A 342 1.75 20.00 -9.80
CA ALA A 342 3.08 19.79 -10.35
C ALA A 342 3.39 20.65 -11.60
N SER A 343 2.38 21.23 -12.26
CA SER A 343 2.60 22.14 -13.38
C SER A 343 3.08 23.52 -12.91
N ILE A 344 2.86 23.89 -11.64
CA ILE A 344 3.30 25.15 -11.03
C ILE A 344 4.59 24.95 -10.24
N LEU A 345 4.65 23.90 -9.43
CA LEU A 345 5.76 23.63 -8.53
C LEU A 345 5.96 22.12 -8.43
N ARG A 346 7.19 21.64 -8.60
CA ARG A 346 7.52 20.22 -8.40
C ARG A 346 8.42 20.06 -7.19
N VAL A 347 8.15 19.05 -6.38
CA VAL A 347 9.12 18.57 -5.39
C VAL A 347 10.15 17.74 -6.15
N ALA A 348 11.37 18.26 -6.24
CA ALA A 348 12.45 17.69 -7.05
C ALA A 348 13.30 16.69 -6.26
N LYS A 349 13.47 16.92 -4.95
CA LYS A 349 14.24 16.04 -4.07
C LYS A 349 13.78 16.19 -2.63
N THR A 350 13.77 15.11 -1.88
CA THR A 350 13.58 15.12 -0.43
C THR A 350 14.77 14.40 0.21
N THR A 351 15.35 14.96 1.26
CA THR A 351 16.46 14.33 1.99
C THR A 351 16.24 14.52 3.48
N ASP A 352 16.33 13.43 4.25
CA ASP A 352 16.31 13.40 5.72
C ASP A 352 15.19 14.20 6.40
N LEU A 353 13.94 14.11 5.91
CA LEU A 353 12.77 14.81 6.47
C LEU A 353 12.44 14.46 7.94
N ASN A 354 13.17 13.50 8.51
CA ASN A 354 12.95 12.95 9.86
C ASN A 354 13.70 13.73 10.95
N SER A 355 14.45 14.81 10.63
CA SER A 355 15.13 15.65 11.63
C SER A 355 15.34 17.10 11.18
N GLN A 356 16.11 17.34 10.12
CA GLN A 356 16.38 18.65 9.50
C GLN A 356 16.43 18.53 7.98
N GLY A 357 15.42 17.87 7.43
CA GLY A 357 15.41 17.53 6.03
C GLY A 357 15.32 18.74 5.12
N LYS A 358 15.81 18.56 3.91
CA LYS A 358 15.69 19.55 2.84
C LYS A 358 14.66 19.07 1.83
N ILE A 359 13.81 19.99 1.42
CA ILE A 359 12.91 19.80 0.29
C ILE A 359 13.46 20.65 -0.85
N GLY A 360 13.99 19.98 -1.87
CA GLY A 360 14.32 20.61 -3.14
C GLY A 360 13.03 20.93 -3.89
N ILE A 361 12.80 22.21 -4.13
CA ILE A 361 11.62 22.75 -4.80
C ILE A 361 12.03 23.28 -6.17
N ARG A 362 11.28 22.89 -7.20
CA ARG A 362 11.42 23.39 -8.56
C ARG A 362 10.21 24.22 -8.95
N CYS A 363 10.42 25.49 -9.25
CA CYS A 363 9.39 26.38 -9.75
C CYS A 363 9.21 26.17 -11.25
N VAL A 364 8.05 25.72 -11.71
CA VAL A 364 7.83 25.36 -13.12
C VAL A 364 7.25 26.52 -13.92
N GLN A 365 6.15 27.11 -13.45
CA GLN A 365 5.50 28.27 -14.08
C GLN A 365 4.93 29.20 -13.01
N ALA A 366 4.68 30.46 -13.38
CA ALA A 366 4.07 31.43 -12.50
C ALA A 366 2.66 30.98 -12.06
N GLY A 367 2.32 31.19 -10.80
CA GLY A 367 1.04 30.79 -10.22
C GLY A 367 1.14 30.48 -8.73
N ALA A 368 0.06 30.00 -8.13
CA ALA A 368 0.05 29.60 -6.73
C ALA A 368 -0.39 28.13 -6.60
N THR A 369 0.27 27.39 -5.72
CA THR A 369 -0.03 25.97 -5.42
C THR A 369 0.34 25.67 -3.98
N ARG A 370 -0.10 24.53 -3.44
CA ARG A 370 0.29 24.11 -2.09
C ARG A 370 1.32 23.01 -2.14
N ILE A 371 2.26 23.06 -1.19
CA ILE A 371 3.04 21.89 -0.81
C ILE A 371 2.32 21.17 0.33
N LYS A 372 2.32 19.84 0.29
CA LYS A 372 1.82 18.95 1.33
C LYS A 372 2.95 18.07 1.81
N ILE A 373 3.04 17.92 3.12
CA ILE A 373 3.94 16.96 3.76
C ILE A 373 3.08 15.95 4.49
N THR A 374 3.31 14.67 4.23
CA THR A 374 2.47 13.57 4.72
C THR A 374 3.36 12.57 5.43
N ASP A 375 2.91 12.05 6.56
CA ASP A 375 3.56 10.92 7.21
C ASP A 375 3.23 9.63 6.43
N LYS A 376 4.26 8.88 6.03
CA LYS A 376 4.12 7.67 5.20
C LYS A 376 3.49 6.51 5.94
N VAL A 377 3.50 6.49 7.27
CA VAL A 377 2.98 5.38 8.08
C VAL A 377 1.48 5.56 8.34
N SER A 378 1.08 6.77 8.72
CA SER A 378 -0.30 7.10 9.08
C SER A 378 -1.13 7.67 7.92
N GLY A 379 -0.47 8.18 6.86
CA GLY A 379 -1.13 8.87 5.75
C GLY A 379 -1.67 10.26 6.09
N GLN A 380 -1.46 10.74 7.32
CA GLN A 380 -1.94 12.03 7.77
C GLN A 380 -1.10 13.18 7.21
N THR A 381 -1.76 14.28 6.85
CA THR A 381 -1.07 15.50 6.40
C THR A 381 -0.44 16.19 7.59
N ALA A 382 0.89 16.15 7.66
CA ALA A 382 1.70 16.82 8.66
C ALA A 382 1.75 18.34 8.43
N PHE A 383 1.72 18.79 7.17
CA PHE A 383 1.71 20.22 6.81
C PHE A 383 1.07 20.47 5.45
N SER A 384 0.45 21.65 5.29
CA SER A 384 0.09 22.20 3.99
C SER A 384 0.32 23.72 3.95
N GLY A 385 1.16 24.20 3.04
CA GLY A 385 1.49 25.61 2.88
C GLY A 385 1.27 26.09 1.46
N LEU A 386 0.76 27.31 1.28
CA LEU A 386 0.65 27.95 -0.03
C LEU A 386 2.03 28.47 -0.46
N ILE A 387 2.40 28.21 -1.70
CA ILE A 387 3.60 28.71 -2.36
C ILE A 387 3.18 29.52 -3.57
N THR A 388 3.77 30.71 -3.73
CA THR A 388 3.54 31.56 -4.90
C THR A 388 4.80 31.60 -5.75
N VAL A 389 4.67 31.15 -7.00
CA VAL A 389 5.72 31.24 -8.01
C VAL A 389 5.48 32.50 -8.84
N GLN A 390 6.42 33.43 -8.80
CA GLN A 390 6.46 34.64 -9.61
C GLN A 390 6.96 34.32 -11.03
N ALA A 391 6.55 35.11 -12.02
CA ALA A 391 7.10 35.00 -13.36
C ALA A 391 8.59 35.38 -13.37
N ASP A 392 9.39 34.68 -14.18
CA ASP A 392 10.75 35.13 -14.44
C ASP A 392 10.71 36.35 -15.36
N VAL A 393 10.94 37.52 -14.77
CA VAL A 393 10.93 38.81 -15.48
C VAL A 393 12.01 38.92 -16.57
N ASN A 394 12.94 37.96 -16.63
CA ASN A 394 13.93 37.93 -17.71
C ASN A 394 13.38 37.29 -18.99
N TYR A 395 12.23 36.61 -18.96
CA TYR A 395 11.63 35.97 -20.13
C TYR A 395 10.27 36.56 -20.43
N PHE A 396 10.04 36.90 -21.69
CA PHE A 396 8.75 37.45 -22.12
C PHE A 396 8.48 37.11 -23.59
N ALA A 397 7.25 37.33 -24.04
CA ALA A 397 6.85 37.14 -25.43
C ALA A 397 6.06 38.35 -25.92
N GLU A 398 6.40 38.84 -27.11
CA GLU A 398 5.75 39.97 -27.77
C GLU A 398 5.73 39.70 -29.28
N GLY A 399 4.62 40.02 -29.95
CA GLY A 399 4.50 39.82 -31.41
C GLY A 399 4.73 38.37 -31.88
N GLY A 400 4.47 37.38 -31.02
CA GLY A 400 4.67 35.96 -31.33
C GLY A 400 6.13 35.47 -31.21
N VAL A 401 7.07 36.35 -30.87
CA VAL A 401 8.48 36.03 -30.62
C VAL A 401 8.72 35.97 -29.11
N ARG A 402 9.55 35.02 -28.65
CA ARG A 402 9.94 34.94 -27.24
C ARG A 402 11.39 35.40 -27.04
N TYR A 403 11.61 36.09 -25.94
CA TYR A 403 12.83 36.81 -25.64
C TYR A 403 13.35 36.47 -24.25
N ARG A 404 14.67 36.45 -24.12
CA ARG A 404 15.38 36.48 -22.84
C ARG A 404 16.15 37.80 -22.73
N ILE A 405 15.98 38.53 -21.65
CA ILE A 405 16.82 39.69 -21.30
C ILE A 405 18.23 39.18 -21.02
N THR A 406 19.18 39.56 -21.88
CA THR A 406 20.59 39.20 -21.75
C THR A 406 21.39 40.25 -20.98
N ASP A 407 21.00 41.52 -21.12
CA ASP A 407 21.58 42.62 -20.35
C ASP A 407 20.48 43.64 -19.99
N LYS A 408 20.26 43.85 -18.69
CA LYS A 408 19.26 44.81 -18.19
C LYS A 408 19.73 46.26 -18.29
N THR A 409 21.03 46.48 -18.21
CA THR A 409 21.65 47.81 -18.22
C THR A 409 21.68 48.35 -19.63
N GLU A 410 22.19 47.55 -20.56
CA GLU A 410 22.24 47.86 -22.00
C GLU A 410 20.90 47.61 -22.71
N ARG A 411 19.94 47.00 -22.00
CA ARG A 411 18.59 46.67 -22.50
C ARG A 411 18.67 45.79 -23.75
N GLU A 412 19.42 44.69 -23.65
CA GLU A 412 19.55 43.72 -24.72
C GLU A 412 18.73 42.46 -24.45
N VAL A 413 18.22 41.87 -25.53
CA VAL A 413 17.52 40.59 -25.50
C VAL A 413 18.02 39.64 -26.58
N SER A 414 17.88 38.34 -26.29
CA SER A 414 18.09 37.24 -27.22
C SER A 414 16.77 36.56 -27.58
N VAL A 415 16.59 36.18 -28.84
CA VAL A 415 15.44 35.38 -29.28
C VAL A 415 15.62 33.94 -28.84
N THR A 416 14.60 33.35 -28.22
CA THR A 416 14.70 32.02 -27.62
C THR A 416 13.40 31.24 -27.76
N ALA A 417 13.44 29.92 -27.57
CA ALA A 417 12.24 29.10 -27.35
C ALA A 417 11.91 28.97 -25.85
N TYR A 418 12.79 29.44 -24.97
CA TYR A 418 12.65 29.33 -23.54
C TYR A 418 11.65 30.35 -22.99
N THR A 419 10.81 29.90 -22.06
CA THR A 419 9.85 30.70 -21.28
C THR A 419 10.32 30.89 -19.83
N GLY A 420 11.52 30.39 -19.53
CA GLY A 420 12.21 30.43 -18.25
C GLY A 420 13.56 29.69 -18.37
N PRO A 421 14.45 29.74 -17.36
CA PRO A 421 15.82 29.23 -17.42
C PRO A 421 16.00 27.79 -17.93
N GLN A 422 14.99 26.94 -17.76
CA GLN A 422 15.02 25.53 -18.18
C GLN A 422 13.71 25.04 -18.83
N THR A 423 12.85 25.97 -19.27
CA THR A 423 11.53 25.62 -19.83
C THR A 423 11.44 26.04 -21.30
N ALA A 424 11.86 25.17 -22.21
CA ALA A 424 11.70 25.38 -23.64
C ALA A 424 10.29 25.00 -24.10
N VAL A 425 9.65 25.87 -24.87
CA VAL A 425 8.36 25.60 -25.52
C VAL A 425 8.56 25.77 -27.01
N ALA A 426 8.26 24.75 -27.81
CA ALA A 426 8.40 24.85 -29.27
C ALA A 426 7.53 25.99 -29.85
N TYR A 427 7.96 26.58 -30.96
CA TYR A 427 7.11 27.46 -31.74
C TYR A 427 6.08 26.61 -32.51
N THR A 428 4.82 27.05 -32.48
CA THR A 428 3.70 26.40 -33.20
C THR A 428 3.44 27.03 -34.56
N GLU A 429 3.96 28.23 -34.79
CA GLU A 429 3.86 28.93 -36.06
C GLU A 429 4.86 28.38 -37.07
N THR A 430 4.51 28.43 -38.36
CA THR A 430 5.39 27.95 -39.44
C THR A 430 6.44 28.97 -39.85
N SER A 431 6.27 30.24 -39.46
CA SER A 431 7.21 31.31 -39.74
C SER A 431 7.32 32.33 -38.59
N LEU A 432 8.48 32.97 -38.47
CA LEU A 432 8.78 33.98 -37.46
C LEU A 432 9.49 35.20 -38.08
N THR A 433 9.21 36.41 -37.58
CA THR A 433 9.95 37.62 -37.94
C THR A 433 10.63 38.19 -36.70
N ILE A 434 11.97 38.26 -36.72
CA ILE A 434 12.78 38.80 -35.64
C ILE A 434 12.93 40.32 -35.84
N PRO A 435 12.41 41.18 -34.95
CA PRO A 435 12.54 42.63 -35.07
C PRO A 435 13.96 43.11 -34.67
N LYS A 436 14.25 44.40 -34.88
CA LYS A 436 15.45 45.03 -34.30
C LYS A 436 15.32 45.29 -32.80
N GLU A 437 14.11 45.55 -32.33
CA GLU A 437 13.80 45.98 -30.98
C GLU A 437 12.41 45.47 -30.58
N VAL A 438 12.18 45.35 -29.29
CA VAL A 438 10.91 44.92 -28.72
C VAL A 438 10.64 45.72 -27.45
N THR A 439 9.38 46.14 -27.24
CA THR A 439 8.99 46.87 -26.02
C THR A 439 8.18 45.95 -25.13
N HIS A 440 8.63 45.78 -23.89
CA HIS A 440 7.94 44.99 -22.87
C HIS A 440 7.94 45.76 -21.54
N GLY A 441 6.77 45.88 -20.92
CA GLY A 441 6.63 46.62 -19.64
C GLY A 441 7.04 48.09 -19.73
N GLY A 442 6.90 48.73 -20.90
CA GLY A 442 7.31 50.12 -21.13
C GLY A 442 8.82 50.33 -21.33
N ILE A 443 9.62 49.26 -21.34
CA ILE A 443 11.05 49.31 -21.63
C ILE A 443 11.27 48.73 -23.02
N THR A 444 11.99 49.47 -23.87
CA THR A 444 12.42 49.00 -25.20
C THR A 444 13.79 48.31 -25.08
N TYR A 445 13.88 47.11 -25.61
CA TYR A 445 15.07 46.28 -25.66
C TYR A 445 15.54 46.07 -27.10
N THR A 446 16.85 46.08 -27.32
CA THR A 446 17.48 45.77 -28.61
C THR A 446 17.64 44.25 -28.76
N VAL A 447 17.26 43.69 -29.91
CA VAL A 447 17.40 42.27 -30.20
C VAL A 447 18.77 42.00 -30.81
N THR A 448 19.68 41.44 -30.01
CA THR A 448 21.11 41.33 -30.36
C THR A 448 21.56 39.91 -30.69
N SER A 449 20.83 38.89 -30.26
CA SER A 449 21.25 37.49 -30.40
C SER A 449 20.09 36.49 -30.49
N ILE A 450 20.43 35.22 -30.70
CA ILE A 450 19.51 34.09 -30.66
C ILE A 450 20.09 32.98 -29.78
N GLU A 451 19.22 32.11 -29.27
CA GLU A 451 19.60 31.02 -28.37
C GLU A 451 18.91 29.70 -28.74
N TRP A 452 19.71 28.63 -28.77
CA TRP A 452 19.26 27.23 -28.79
C TRP A 452 18.20 26.95 -29.87
N VAL A 453 18.55 27.22 -31.12
CA VAL A 453 17.63 27.09 -32.26
C VAL A 453 17.10 25.67 -32.43
N SER A 454 17.86 24.66 -32.01
CA SER A 454 17.40 23.26 -31.93
C SER A 454 16.12 23.08 -31.10
N SER A 455 15.88 23.95 -30.11
CA SER A 455 14.71 23.91 -29.23
C SER A 455 13.50 24.68 -29.78
N TRP A 456 13.62 25.32 -30.93
CA TRP A 456 12.53 26.11 -31.53
C TRP A 456 11.43 25.23 -32.12
N GLY A 457 11.68 23.92 -32.23
CA GLY A 457 10.72 22.92 -32.70
C GLY A 457 10.73 22.72 -34.21
N THR A 458 10.05 21.66 -34.65
CA THR A 458 10.02 21.23 -36.05
C THR A 458 8.86 21.83 -36.86
N THR A 459 7.96 22.57 -36.22
CA THR A 459 6.86 23.25 -36.93
C THR A 459 7.33 24.54 -37.60
N LEU A 460 8.28 25.24 -36.98
CA LEU A 460 8.84 26.48 -37.52
C LEU A 460 9.82 26.17 -38.67
N GLN A 461 9.45 26.57 -39.89
CA GLN A 461 10.19 26.22 -41.11
C GLN A 461 10.89 27.43 -41.74
N SER A 462 10.48 28.65 -41.40
CA SER A 462 11.02 29.89 -41.96
C SER A 462 11.22 30.96 -40.89
N VAL A 463 12.28 31.76 -41.05
CA VAL A 463 12.57 32.91 -40.21
C VAL A 463 13.09 34.06 -41.06
N THR A 464 12.60 35.26 -40.76
CA THR A 464 13.13 36.51 -41.31
C THR A 464 13.62 37.41 -40.18
N VAL A 465 14.51 38.33 -40.50
CA VAL A 465 15.03 39.34 -39.57
C VAL A 465 14.76 40.71 -40.20
N ALA A 466 14.26 41.67 -39.41
CA ALA A 466 14.04 43.03 -39.84
C ALA A 466 15.32 43.63 -40.46
N SER A 467 15.20 44.28 -41.61
CA SER A 467 16.35 44.75 -42.39
C SER A 467 17.25 45.73 -41.63
N ASP A 468 16.66 46.49 -40.71
CA ASP A 468 17.31 47.47 -39.84
C ASP A 468 17.80 46.89 -38.51
N ASN A 469 17.72 45.58 -38.28
CA ASN A 469 18.39 44.93 -37.16
C ASN A 469 19.92 45.03 -37.36
N ALA A 470 20.64 45.56 -36.36
CA ALA A 470 22.08 45.82 -36.44
C ALA A 470 22.97 44.60 -36.17
N TYR A 471 22.42 43.51 -35.62
CA TYR A 471 23.18 42.37 -35.10
C TYR A 471 22.91 41.07 -35.86
N LEU A 472 21.69 40.90 -36.34
CA LEU A 472 21.21 39.67 -36.96
C LEU A 472 20.88 39.89 -38.43
N LEU A 473 20.99 38.80 -39.17
CA LEU A 473 20.58 38.69 -40.57
C LEU A 473 19.91 37.33 -40.74
N ALA A 474 18.81 37.26 -41.48
CA ALA A 474 18.29 35.99 -41.96
C ALA A 474 18.32 35.98 -43.49
N GLU A 475 18.84 34.90 -44.05
CA GLU A 475 18.84 34.66 -45.50
C GLU A 475 18.36 33.25 -45.76
N ASN A 476 17.37 33.09 -46.65
CA ASN A 476 16.78 31.79 -47.00
C ASN A 476 16.29 30.98 -45.78
N GLY A 477 15.83 31.66 -44.72
CA GLY A 477 15.38 31.02 -43.48
C GLY A 477 16.50 30.52 -42.57
N VAL A 478 17.75 30.95 -42.78
CA VAL A 478 18.90 30.63 -41.93
C VAL A 478 19.41 31.91 -41.27
N ILE A 479 19.70 31.85 -39.97
CA ILE A 479 20.06 33.01 -39.16
C ILE A 479 21.57 33.12 -39.06
N PHE A 480 22.07 34.34 -39.26
CA PHE A 480 23.47 34.72 -39.20
C PHE A 480 23.63 35.96 -38.31
N ASN A 481 24.88 36.25 -37.94
CA ASN A 481 25.22 37.59 -37.50
C ASN A 481 25.19 38.59 -38.69
N LYS A 482 25.17 39.89 -38.41
CA LYS A 482 24.89 40.93 -39.40
C LYS A 482 25.84 40.91 -40.60
N ASP A 483 27.13 40.65 -40.38
CA ASP A 483 28.16 40.60 -41.42
C ASP A 483 28.24 39.23 -42.14
N LYS A 484 27.39 38.27 -41.75
CA LYS A 484 27.30 36.92 -42.32
C LYS A 484 28.60 36.13 -42.23
N THR A 485 29.41 36.39 -41.20
CA THR A 485 30.63 35.62 -40.89
C THR A 485 30.37 34.45 -39.94
N VAL A 486 29.24 34.45 -39.23
CA VAL A 486 28.82 33.39 -38.30
C VAL A 486 27.42 32.91 -38.67
N LEU A 487 27.26 31.60 -38.93
CA LEU A 487 25.95 30.96 -39.02
C LEU A 487 25.47 30.64 -37.61
N LEU A 488 24.40 31.29 -37.17
CA LEU A 488 23.91 31.20 -35.79
C LEU A 488 22.86 30.10 -35.62
N GLY A 489 22.04 29.83 -36.64
CA GLY A 489 21.03 28.77 -36.53
C GLY A 489 20.32 28.40 -37.83
N TYR A 490 20.15 27.10 -37.99
CA TYR A 490 19.34 26.43 -38.99
C TYR A 490 18.12 25.82 -38.30
N LEU A 491 16.93 26.05 -38.83
CA LEU A 491 15.68 25.63 -38.18
C LEU A 491 15.45 24.12 -38.30
N PRO A 492 15.10 23.40 -37.20
CA PRO A 492 14.76 21.98 -37.25
C PRO A 492 13.58 21.63 -38.17
N GLY A 493 12.64 22.56 -38.35
CA GLY A 493 11.48 22.37 -39.23
C GLY A 493 11.75 22.64 -40.71
N LYS A 494 12.94 23.14 -41.07
CA LYS A 494 13.26 23.47 -42.46
C LYS A 494 13.39 22.19 -43.30
N PRO A 495 12.65 22.05 -44.42
CA PRO A 495 12.52 20.77 -45.13
C PRO A 495 13.65 20.46 -46.10
N ASP A 496 14.60 21.38 -46.31
CA ASP A 496 15.65 21.21 -47.32
C ASP A 496 16.57 20.03 -46.97
N ALA A 497 16.77 19.14 -47.94
CA ALA A 497 17.65 17.97 -47.80
C ALA A 497 19.14 18.32 -47.96
N PHE A 498 19.45 19.49 -48.52
CA PHE A 498 20.80 19.95 -48.83
C PHE A 498 20.97 21.39 -48.41
N TYR A 499 22.13 21.73 -47.87
CA TYR A 499 22.48 23.13 -47.59
C TYR A 499 23.93 23.45 -47.94
N THR A 500 24.13 24.58 -48.61
CA THR A 500 25.46 25.11 -48.92
C THR A 500 25.70 26.32 -48.03
N VAL A 501 26.65 26.19 -47.11
CA VAL A 501 27.03 27.28 -46.21
C VAL A 501 27.75 28.38 -47.02
N PRO A 502 27.33 29.66 -46.92
CA PRO A 502 27.90 30.75 -47.70
C PRO A 502 29.42 30.94 -47.51
N SER A 503 30.12 31.36 -48.57
CA SER A 503 31.58 31.52 -48.57
C SER A 503 32.12 32.62 -47.63
N SER A 504 31.26 33.53 -47.16
CA SER A 504 31.59 34.55 -46.16
C SER A 504 31.72 33.96 -44.74
N VAL A 505 31.10 32.82 -44.48
CA VAL A 505 31.07 32.21 -43.15
C VAL A 505 32.46 31.71 -42.76
N ARG A 506 32.87 32.07 -41.54
CA ARG A 506 34.12 31.66 -40.88
C ARG A 506 33.86 30.77 -39.67
N LYS A 507 32.66 30.85 -39.08
CA LYS A 507 32.27 30.06 -37.91
C LYS A 507 30.85 29.50 -38.05
N LEU A 508 30.68 28.23 -37.70
CA LEU A 508 29.36 27.67 -37.38
C LEU A 508 29.15 27.80 -35.87
N GLY A 509 28.12 28.55 -35.48
CA GLY A 509 27.79 28.83 -34.09
C GLY A 509 27.32 27.59 -33.35
N LYS A 510 27.39 27.65 -32.02
CA LYS A 510 26.94 26.58 -31.13
C LYS A 510 25.53 26.12 -31.51
N ASP A 511 25.35 24.81 -31.63
CA ASP A 511 24.04 24.17 -31.88
C ASP A 511 23.37 24.57 -33.21
N SER A 512 24.11 25.21 -34.13
CA SER A 512 23.53 25.86 -35.32
C SER A 512 22.91 24.92 -36.35
N PHE A 513 23.29 23.63 -36.37
CA PHE A 513 22.66 22.58 -37.18
C PHE A 513 22.24 21.39 -36.29
N SER A 514 21.95 21.61 -35.02
CA SER A 514 21.65 20.51 -34.10
C SER A 514 20.22 20.00 -34.28
N ASN A 515 20.03 18.68 -34.17
CA ASN A 515 18.74 18.00 -34.30
C ASN A 515 18.04 18.22 -35.67
N ILE A 516 18.79 18.33 -36.77
CA ILE A 516 18.23 18.54 -38.10
C ILE A 516 18.03 17.20 -38.82
N SER A 517 16.81 16.66 -38.74
CA SER A 517 16.47 15.38 -39.36
C SER A 517 16.33 15.43 -40.88
N ALA A 518 16.09 16.61 -41.47
CA ALA A 518 15.87 16.74 -42.90
C ALA A 518 17.17 16.70 -43.74
N LEU A 519 18.28 17.19 -43.18
CA LEU A 519 19.53 17.34 -43.92
C LEU A 519 20.20 15.99 -44.19
N THR A 520 20.51 15.75 -45.46
CA THR A 520 21.30 14.61 -45.93
C THR A 520 22.71 15.01 -46.33
N ALA A 521 22.92 16.29 -46.65
CA ALA A 521 24.22 16.82 -47.04
C ALA A 521 24.39 18.29 -46.63
N VAL A 522 25.61 18.63 -46.22
CA VAL A 522 26.01 20.02 -45.96
C VAL A 522 27.35 20.28 -46.64
N THR A 523 27.40 21.32 -47.48
CA THR A 523 28.64 21.80 -48.10
C THR A 523 29.21 22.94 -47.27
N LEU A 524 30.40 22.73 -46.69
CA LEU A 524 31.13 23.71 -45.90
C LEU A 524 32.04 24.56 -46.81
N PRO A 525 32.24 25.87 -46.53
CA PRO A 525 33.07 26.72 -47.36
C PRO A 525 34.56 26.52 -47.04
N ASN A 526 35.41 26.66 -48.05
CA ASN A 526 36.88 26.57 -47.90
C ASN A 526 37.50 27.62 -46.97
N GLY A 527 36.75 28.64 -46.56
CA GLY A 527 37.19 29.67 -45.60
C GLY A 527 36.79 29.37 -44.16
N LEU A 528 36.08 28.27 -43.88
CA LEU A 528 35.57 27.96 -42.55
C LEU A 528 36.73 27.68 -41.59
N LYS A 529 36.73 28.34 -40.43
CA LYS A 529 37.76 28.23 -39.40
C LYS A 529 37.29 27.47 -38.17
N THR A 530 36.01 27.59 -37.81
CA THR A 530 35.52 27.02 -36.56
C THR A 530 34.17 26.32 -36.74
N ILE A 531 34.08 25.10 -36.23
CA ILE A 531 32.82 24.41 -35.90
C ILE A 531 32.73 24.40 -34.38
N ASP A 532 31.78 25.15 -33.83
CA ASP A 532 31.58 25.25 -32.37
C ASP A 532 30.90 24.00 -31.80
N TRP A 533 30.64 23.95 -30.49
CA TRP A 533 30.04 22.77 -29.83
C TRP A 533 28.64 22.42 -30.37
N TYR A 534 28.34 21.11 -30.43
CA TYR A 534 27.04 20.55 -30.83
C TYR A 534 26.54 20.93 -32.23
N VAL A 535 27.39 21.43 -33.13
CA VAL A 535 26.92 22.00 -34.42
C VAL A 535 26.07 21.02 -35.22
N PHE A 536 26.55 19.82 -35.54
CA PHE A 536 25.80 18.79 -36.30
C PHE A 536 25.30 17.65 -35.38
N TYR A 537 25.22 17.91 -34.08
CA TYR A 537 24.77 16.92 -33.12
C TYR A 537 23.36 16.43 -33.47
N LYS A 538 23.14 15.11 -33.43
CA LYS A 538 21.83 14.50 -33.74
C LYS A 538 21.29 14.89 -35.11
N CYS A 539 22.13 14.82 -36.14
CA CYS A 539 21.70 14.90 -37.55
C CYS A 539 21.62 13.49 -38.16
N PRO A 540 20.58 12.70 -37.86
CA PRO A 540 20.58 11.25 -38.10
C PRO A 540 20.58 10.86 -39.58
N ASN A 541 20.34 11.80 -40.49
CA ASN A 541 20.32 11.57 -41.93
C ASN A 541 21.50 12.19 -42.67
N LEU A 542 22.37 12.94 -41.98
CA LEU A 542 23.50 13.64 -42.60
C LEU A 542 24.57 12.64 -43.03
N ALA A 543 24.60 12.33 -44.33
CA ALA A 543 25.48 11.32 -44.92
C ALA A 543 26.64 11.93 -45.71
N MET A 544 26.51 13.17 -46.19
CA MET A 544 27.55 13.88 -46.95
C MET A 544 28.01 15.13 -46.21
N LEU A 545 29.18 15.04 -45.58
CA LEU A 545 29.83 16.16 -44.89
C LEU A 545 31.35 16.05 -45.09
N ASN A 546 31.92 17.05 -45.79
CA ASN A 546 33.37 17.14 -45.99
C ASN A 546 33.93 18.28 -45.15
N LEU A 547 34.94 17.99 -44.32
CA LEU A 547 35.62 18.99 -43.51
C LEU A 547 36.66 19.75 -44.36
N PRO A 548 36.61 21.09 -44.43
CA PRO A 548 37.56 21.85 -45.23
C PRO A 548 38.94 21.89 -44.56
N SER A 549 40.01 21.93 -45.35
CA SER A 549 41.40 21.98 -44.87
C SER A 549 41.75 23.27 -44.10
N SER A 550 40.91 24.30 -44.18
CA SER A 550 41.07 25.57 -43.48
C SER A 550 40.68 25.53 -42.00
N LEU A 551 40.03 24.46 -41.56
CA LEU A 551 39.29 24.37 -40.30
C LEU A 551 40.24 24.22 -39.11
N GLU A 552 40.28 25.18 -38.19
CA GLU A 552 41.24 25.25 -37.07
C GLU A 552 40.73 24.61 -35.78
N SER A 553 39.42 24.43 -35.62
CA SER A 553 38.86 23.77 -34.44
C SER A 553 37.48 23.17 -34.67
N ILE A 554 37.22 22.03 -34.03
CA ILE A 554 35.90 21.40 -33.91
C ILE A 554 35.55 21.24 -32.42
N GLY A 555 34.35 21.66 -32.02
CA GLY A 555 33.86 21.58 -30.64
C GLY A 555 33.45 20.17 -30.22
N ASP A 556 33.27 19.97 -28.91
CA ASP A 556 32.71 18.73 -28.34
C ASP A 556 31.32 18.41 -28.95
N TYR A 557 31.06 17.12 -29.13
CA TYR A 557 29.82 16.56 -29.69
C TYR A 557 29.41 17.04 -31.10
N SER A 558 30.25 17.83 -31.77
CA SER A 558 29.81 18.56 -32.97
C SER A 558 29.50 17.67 -34.16
N LEU A 559 30.05 16.47 -34.21
CA LEU A 559 29.83 15.50 -35.29
C LEU A 559 29.30 14.16 -34.75
N SER A 560 28.71 14.13 -33.55
CA SER A 560 28.10 12.89 -33.02
C SER A 560 26.71 12.64 -33.59
N GLU A 561 26.32 11.36 -33.63
CA GLU A 561 24.99 10.92 -34.07
C GLU A 561 24.66 11.35 -35.52
N ILE A 562 25.65 11.26 -36.42
CA ILE A 562 25.52 11.53 -37.86
C ILE A 562 25.69 10.26 -38.71
N LYS A 563 25.30 10.32 -39.98
CA LYS A 563 25.20 9.15 -40.88
C LYS A 563 26.30 9.06 -41.93
N VAL A 564 27.43 9.71 -41.70
CA VAL A 564 28.56 9.68 -42.65
C VAL A 564 29.14 8.26 -42.74
N SER A 565 29.51 7.82 -43.94
CA SER A 565 30.13 6.51 -44.14
C SER A 565 31.65 6.53 -43.95
N SER A 566 32.27 7.68 -44.13
CA SER A 566 33.68 7.93 -43.85
C SER A 566 33.92 9.37 -43.42
N MET A 567 35.04 9.61 -42.74
CA MET A 567 35.48 10.96 -42.37
C MET A 567 36.98 11.15 -42.61
N VAL A 568 37.35 12.28 -43.22
CA VAL A 568 38.73 12.74 -43.32
C VAL A 568 38.90 13.95 -42.41
N VAL A 569 39.72 13.81 -41.37
CA VAL A 569 40.00 14.88 -40.42
C VAL A 569 41.12 15.78 -40.98
N PRO A 570 40.96 17.12 -41.01
CA PRO A 570 41.94 18.04 -41.59
C PRO A 570 43.34 18.01 -40.95
N GLU A 571 44.38 18.23 -41.74
CA GLU A 571 45.82 18.21 -41.35
C GLU A 571 46.23 19.28 -40.35
N ASN A 572 45.36 20.18 -39.94
CA ASN A 572 45.63 21.18 -38.91
C ASN A 572 44.96 20.85 -37.57
N MET A 573 44.27 19.72 -37.45
CA MET A 573 43.74 19.24 -36.17
C MET A 573 44.83 18.57 -35.33
N THR A 574 45.07 19.10 -34.14
CA THR A 574 46.04 18.52 -33.18
C THR A 574 45.38 17.72 -32.07
N VAL A 575 44.09 17.93 -31.82
CA VAL A 575 43.32 17.25 -30.77
C VAL A 575 41.91 16.94 -31.28
N LEU A 576 41.45 15.72 -31.06
CA LEU A 576 40.04 15.37 -31.20
C LEU A 576 39.33 15.45 -29.85
N LYS A 577 38.24 16.23 -29.83
CA LYS A 577 37.49 16.62 -28.64
C LYS A 577 36.48 15.56 -28.18
N TYR A 578 35.85 15.79 -27.04
CA TYR A 578 34.92 14.85 -26.42
C TYR A 578 33.77 14.50 -27.38
N CYS A 579 33.46 13.20 -27.53
CA CYS A 579 32.45 12.70 -28.46
C CYS A 579 32.58 13.22 -29.91
N PHE A 580 33.80 13.34 -30.45
CA PHE A 580 34.01 13.85 -31.81
C PHE A 580 33.10 13.21 -32.87
N LEU A 581 33.18 11.88 -33.04
CA LEU A 581 32.35 11.03 -33.92
C LEU A 581 31.80 9.86 -33.10
N CYS A 582 30.96 10.14 -32.12
CA CYS A 582 30.27 9.10 -31.32
C CYS A 582 28.93 8.73 -31.96
N ASP A 583 28.50 7.48 -31.81
CA ASP A 583 27.20 6.97 -32.26
C ASP A 583 26.94 7.23 -33.76
N CYS A 584 27.93 7.02 -34.63
CA CYS A 584 27.78 7.18 -36.08
C CYS A 584 27.48 5.81 -36.73
N PRO A 585 26.19 5.45 -36.95
CA PRO A 585 25.78 4.07 -37.26
C PRO A 585 26.27 3.55 -38.63
N GLU A 586 26.69 4.46 -39.52
CA GLU A 586 27.16 4.12 -40.87
C GLU A 586 28.67 4.29 -41.06
N LEU A 587 29.40 4.76 -40.04
CA LEU A 587 30.82 5.06 -40.16
C LEU A 587 31.63 3.78 -40.36
N THR A 588 32.28 3.65 -41.52
CA THR A 588 33.11 2.50 -41.89
C THR A 588 34.59 2.78 -41.88
N SER A 589 34.99 4.03 -42.13
CA SER A 589 36.39 4.43 -42.12
C SER A 589 36.64 5.85 -41.64
N VAL A 590 37.77 6.06 -40.98
CA VAL A 590 38.24 7.38 -40.55
C VAL A 590 39.70 7.56 -40.93
N GLU A 591 40.03 8.73 -41.46
CA GLU A 591 41.40 9.18 -41.73
C GLU A 591 41.76 10.31 -40.77
N LEU A 592 42.80 10.08 -39.95
CA LEU A 592 43.30 10.99 -38.93
C LEU A 592 44.58 11.68 -39.42
N PRO A 593 44.79 12.97 -39.11
CA PRO A 593 45.87 13.76 -39.68
C PRO A 593 47.22 13.42 -39.08
N SER A 594 48.28 13.84 -39.77
CA SER A 594 49.66 13.64 -39.32
C SER A 594 50.00 14.47 -38.08
N THR A 595 49.27 15.56 -37.86
CA THR A 595 49.44 16.50 -36.73
C THR A 595 48.73 16.08 -35.45
N LEU A 596 47.98 14.98 -35.46
CA LEU A 596 47.17 14.58 -34.31
C LEU A 596 48.04 14.14 -33.13
N THR A 597 47.80 14.73 -31.96
CA THR A 597 48.59 14.48 -30.74
C THR A 597 47.78 13.85 -29.60
N ALA A 598 46.46 14.05 -29.56
CA ALA A 598 45.59 13.50 -28.52
C ALA A 598 44.15 13.26 -29.00
N ILE A 599 43.50 12.27 -28.41
CA ILE A 599 42.08 11.93 -28.64
C ILE A 599 41.36 11.85 -27.30
N TRP A 600 40.25 12.56 -27.18
CA TRP A 600 39.50 12.69 -25.92
C TRP A 600 38.38 11.66 -25.79
N ARG A 601 37.80 11.61 -24.60
CA ARG A 601 36.82 10.60 -24.19
C ARG A 601 35.66 10.45 -25.19
N TYR A 602 35.31 9.20 -25.50
CA TYR A 602 34.22 8.82 -26.41
C TYR A 602 34.32 9.31 -27.86
N SER A 603 35.52 9.68 -28.34
CA SER A 603 35.64 10.28 -29.68
C SER A 603 35.17 9.39 -30.84
N PHE A 604 35.19 8.06 -30.68
CA PHE A 604 34.81 7.04 -31.68
C PHE A 604 34.05 5.88 -31.01
N SER A 605 33.22 6.19 -30.01
CA SER A 605 32.44 5.18 -29.30
C SER A 605 31.12 4.91 -30.01
N TYR A 606 30.65 3.67 -29.90
CA TYR A 606 29.38 3.18 -30.43
C TYR A 606 29.25 3.35 -31.95
N ASP A 607 30.34 3.08 -32.70
CA ASP A 607 30.38 3.07 -34.15
C ASP A 607 30.39 1.62 -34.70
N PRO A 608 29.23 0.95 -34.80
CA PRO A 608 29.16 -0.51 -34.99
C PRO A 608 29.68 -1.01 -36.34
N LYS A 609 29.90 -0.11 -37.32
CA LYS A 609 30.35 -0.46 -38.67
C LYS A 609 31.81 -0.07 -38.93
N LEU A 610 32.53 0.47 -37.94
CA LEU A 610 33.90 0.93 -38.14
C LEU A 610 34.82 -0.25 -38.44
N LYS A 611 35.43 -0.23 -39.63
CA LYS A 611 36.32 -1.30 -40.12
C LYS A 611 37.76 -0.84 -40.29
N THR A 612 37.98 0.44 -40.57
CA THR A 612 39.32 0.93 -40.88
C THR A 612 39.58 2.29 -40.25
N VAL A 613 40.67 2.39 -39.51
CA VAL A 613 41.21 3.68 -39.06
C VAL A 613 42.57 3.85 -39.74
N THR A 614 42.74 4.93 -40.50
CA THR A 614 44.04 5.33 -41.05
C THR A 614 44.56 6.48 -40.21
N CYS A 615 45.63 6.26 -39.45
CA CYS A 615 46.29 7.31 -38.69
C CYS A 615 47.57 7.72 -39.41
N LYS A 616 47.71 9.01 -39.73
CA LYS A 616 48.92 9.54 -40.39
C LYS A 616 50.01 10.00 -39.42
N ALA A 617 49.71 10.05 -38.12
CA ALA A 617 50.71 10.42 -37.12
C ALA A 617 51.77 9.32 -37.00
N ALA A 618 53.05 9.69 -37.03
CA ALA A 618 54.14 8.73 -36.85
C ALA A 618 54.27 8.26 -35.38
N THR A 619 53.86 9.11 -34.44
CA THR A 619 53.74 8.76 -33.02
C THR A 619 52.26 8.60 -32.68
N PRO A 620 51.87 7.52 -31.99
CA PRO A 620 50.47 7.31 -31.59
C PRO A 620 49.92 8.51 -30.83
N PRO A 621 48.80 9.11 -31.27
CA PRO A 621 48.12 10.14 -30.50
C PRO A 621 47.76 9.61 -29.11
N VAL A 622 47.93 10.45 -28.08
CA VAL A 622 47.69 10.08 -26.69
C VAL A 622 46.21 9.75 -26.47
N ILE A 623 45.94 8.54 -26.00
CA ILE A 623 44.66 8.09 -25.43
C ILE A 623 44.92 7.79 -23.96
N THR A 624 44.26 8.53 -23.06
CA THR A 624 44.40 8.30 -21.61
C THR A 624 43.56 7.09 -21.21
N ALA A 625 44.09 6.21 -20.35
CA ALA A 625 43.35 5.05 -19.87
C ALA A 625 42.02 5.45 -19.19
N GLY A 626 40.95 4.69 -19.44
CA GLY A 626 39.60 4.98 -18.94
C GLY A 626 38.87 6.13 -19.64
N THR A 627 39.35 6.57 -20.81
CA THR A 627 38.65 7.53 -21.66
C THR A 627 37.75 6.89 -22.71
N ASP A 628 37.71 5.56 -22.80
CA ASP A 628 36.68 4.84 -23.54
C ASP A 628 36.51 5.31 -25.01
N VAL A 629 37.62 5.69 -25.66
CA VAL A 629 37.63 6.32 -26.99
C VAL A 629 36.89 5.49 -28.03
N PHE A 630 37.00 4.16 -27.96
CA PHE A 630 36.37 3.20 -28.86
C PHE A 630 35.36 2.29 -28.13
N GLU A 631 34.77 2.74 -27.02
CA GLU A 631 33.76 1.94 -26.30
C GLU A 631 32.61 1.54 -27.24
N GLY A 632 32.21 0.28 -27.24
CA GLY A 632 31.13 -0.21 -28.09
C GLY A 632 31.46 -0.26 -29.60
N THR A 633 32.69 0.05 -29.99
CA THR A 633 33.17 0.01 -31.39
C THR A 633 34.01 -1.26 -31.63
N PRO A 634 33.81 -2.00 -32.73
CA PRO A 634 34.39 -3.33 -32.94
C PRO A 634 35.88 -3.31 -33.38
N ILE A 635 36.72 -2.55 -32.68
CA ILE A 635 38.14 -2.32 -33.04
C ILE A 635 38.99 -3.60 -33.03
N ALA A 636 38.63 -4.60 -32.23
CA ALA A 636 39.29 -5.91 -32.20
C ALA A 636 39.16 -6.69 -33.53
N SER A 637 38.23 -6.29 -34.41
CA SER A 637 38.08 -6.84 -35.76
C SER A 637 38.42 -5.84 -36.87
N ALA A 638 38.80 -4.61 -36.51
CA ALA A 638 39.11 -3.54 -37.44
C ALA A 638 40.61 -3.51 -37.80
N THR A 639 40.92 -2.85 -38.91
CA THR A 639 42.28 -2.61 -39.37
C THR A 639 42.71 -1.18 -39.06
N LEU A 640 43.81 -1.03 -38.33
CA LEU A 640 44.53 0.22 -38.13
C LEU A 640 45.69 0.31 -39.13
N ARG A 641 45.69 1.35 -39.97
CA ARG A 641 46.74 1.66 -40.93
C ARG A 641 47.60 2.81 -40.41
N VAL A 642 48.91 2.61 -40.28
CA VAL A 642 49.85 3.58 -39.70
C VAL A 642 51.06 3.80 -40.63
N PRO A 643 51.83 4.90 -40.49
CA PRO A 643 52.98 5.14 -41.36
C PRO A 643 54.07 4.08 -41.17
N ALA A 644 54.82 3.77 -42.24
CA ALA A 644 55.97 2.89 -42.18
C ALA A 644 56.94 3.25 -41.04
N GLY A 645 57.34 2.25 -40.24
CA GLY A 645 58.19 2.39 -39.06
C GLY A 645 57.46 2.72 -37.76
N SER A 646 56.15 2.94 -37.79
CA SER A 646 55.36 3.36 -36.61
C SER A 646 54.65 2.18 -35.91
N LYS A 647 54.57 1.00 -36.55
CA LYS A 647 53.77 -0.13 -36.07
C LYS A 647 54.09 -0.55 -34.63
N ALA A 648 55.38 -0.64 -34.29
CA ALA A 648 55.79 -1.05 -32.95
C ALA A 648 55.33 -0.05 -31.86
N LEU A 649 55.28 1.25 -32.17
CA LEU A 649 54.79 2.28 -31.25
C LEU A 649 53.28 2.13 -31.01
N TYR A 650 52.50 1.93 -32.08
CA TYR A 650 51.05 1.73 -31.99
C TYR A 650 50.69 0.42 -31.27
N GLN A 651 51.46 -0.65 -31.46
CA GLN A 651 51.28 -1.92 -30.73
C GLN A 651 51.54 -1.81 -29.23
N ALA A 652 52.32 -0.81 -28.79
CA ALA A 652 52.61 -0.56 -27.38
C ALA A 652 51.69 0.51 -26.76
N ALA A 653 50.99 1.31 -27.56
CA ALA A 653 50.23 2.46 -27.10
C ALA A 653 48.82 2.08 -26.61
N GLU A 654 48.43 2.65 -25.47
CA GLU A 654 47.09 2.48 -24.88
C GLU A 654 45.99 2.92 -25.86
N GLY A 655 44.90 2.16 -25.93
CA GLY A 655 43.77 2.39 -26.85
C GLY A 655 44.04 2.04 -28.31
N TRP A 656 45.30 1.97 -28.74
CA TRP A 656 45.70 1.58 -30.10
C TRP A 656 46.08 0.11 -30.21
N LYS A 657 46.71 -0.44 -29.16
CA LYS A 657 47.12 -1.86 -29.09
C LYS A 657 45.96 -2.85 -29.20
N ASP A 658 44.73 -2.39 -28.96
CA ASP A 658 43.51 -3.22 -28.94
C ASP A 658 42.90 -3.44 -30.34
N PHE A 659 43.48 -2.83 -31.39
CA PHE A 659 43.09 -3.09 -32.77
C PHE A 659 43.48 -4.52 -33.22
N GLY A 660 42.55 -5.19 -33.91
CA GLY A 660 42.75 -6.57 -34.36
C GLY A 660 43.89 -6.73 -35.39
N THR A 661 44.04 -5.75 -36.28
CA THR A 661 45.10 -5.75 -37.29
C THR A 661 45.76 -4.37 -37.33
N ILE A 662 47.09 -4.34 -37.25
CA ILE A 662 47.89 -3.12 -37.41
C ILE A 662 48.85 -3.31 -38.59
N GLU A 663 48.68 -2.50 -39.62
CA GLU A 663 49.43 -2.55 -40.88
C GLU A 663 50.10 -1.22 -41.19
N GLU A 664 51.24 -1.29 -41.84
CA GLU A 664 51.96 -0.12 -42.35
C GLU A 664 51.60 0.12 -43.81
N TYR A 665 51.59 1.38 -44.25
CA TYR A 665 51.35 1.76 -45.63
C TYR A 665 52.46 2.62 -46.23
#